data_AF-A0A850M3X6-F1
#
_entry.id   AF-A0A850M3X6-F1
#
_cell.length_a   1.000
_cell.length_b   1.000
_cell.length_c   1.000
_cell.angle_alpha   90.00
_cell.angle_beta   90.00
_cell.angle_gamma   90.00
#
_symmetry.space_group_name_H-M   'P 1'
#
loop_
_entity.id
_entity.type
_entity.pdbx_description
1 polymer ?
#
loop_
_entity_poly.entity_id
_entity_poly.type
_entity_poly.pdbx_seq_one_letter_code
_entity_poly.pdbx_strand_id
1 'polypeptide(L)'
;MSDSSQNETSKKIRELLQQAEEEKRKYNWDKEIEILKQVEKISLDEKLKEIEAEVYYKLGEINHLVADFEKTQDEALKKFQLAILSFQKACKIFKELKKEEKINASMGFIEFIKYRIEIEEGKKDILLESAKNYFNQAKLIYFKNGNLIDSLKVAIFEIRALGSLIGEKLIRIEEDVNFTELASENVKIITNVWEEINNLQDFPEIYIYYFLCTITEFAGWIGSYLPIEDLNIKQYHIDNLNRCKELIDSFENSTKILNKFNAYLFYSYFSITYAIFYVNNQFEQKKYFKRAEKSLKKGEILLPQINSNALIAIFHFVRFIISIFLAYLGFLSRGFKYILDDLSQSIDLAPLIFPKIIAAQLSLYALGVLGVSADNPAIPDSQRIDITKMFLDLVELAKNKILMLNNPNYKLFILFKNTQLSAGNSILGNLIKDKKESSRYLQSGFEIFNEISKYNYPKYENTFNYYSGYLVIASRTGIRLARNSSEISEKLNYVYKALDLLLKTKKMAVGFWHIENLFLIGNTYYQIGKLTDDNKILNKAHLAYMDAIEYCKNKGYFNLMGTVYVNIAQIEDRLGNFLSAAENYKNAIDSFDQAILTLTYSKLGKKIEKLKNYLQAWNIIERAKSYHTLEDHYKAQINYEQASQILKNLREYKFESPFYFAWAMLEKAEYLSKKNQHQEAAAAYIVSKSNFQDANKILNSYLAKKKSLEDIERISNLIKVAKIREQYCTARHQIETARLESKKGEHLIAAGLYNKAGSLFENICQLFKIKREKQELTAIYYLCKAWKNMEQANYEQKSSIYAIAAELFEKACNNFAESRMKKLSLGNSLYCSALEFGGLFDKSSDLEEKINYYKKIKMFLREASKNYQMGGFEQDAQWALATSTFFDAIWHLILSDNEIDFSKKNQYLNIATKYLNNALHIFDEAGYKQKKDEVVNCLEMINDEKNILTSALNVIEKPAISESAVGISAPSCPIEISSSVNIDEMQKTDLQTESELNWSKRIHHIYFIMPNGVSIYDHSFRVEKDVEPQLVAGGLTGISALIQEVTKSQTKVKIVEQEEMLILLEHGKYTTVALITEENLMTLRNKLKQLIQDIEDFYQEEFETYSGNLSVFSKIGKFVQKIFET
;
A
#
# COMPACT_ATOMS: atom_id res chain seq x y z
N MET A 1 5.52 -60.76 -65.46
CA MET A 1 6.42 -59.58 -65.33
C MET A 1 5.74 -58.36 -64.69
N SER A 2 4.41 -58.28 -64.58
CA SER A 2 3.70 -57.19 -63.87
C SER A 2 3.73 -57.30 -62.34
N ASP A 3 3.74 -58.51 -61.77
CA ASP A 3 3.65 -58.70 -60.30
C ASP A 3 5.00 -58.51 -59.58
N SER A 4 6.13 -58.69 -60.28
CA SER A 4 7.47 -58.49 -59.70
C SER A 4 7.84 -57.01 -59.57
N SER A 5 7.48 -56.18 -60.56
CA SER A 5 7.71 -54.73 -60.49
C SER A 5 6.77 -54.06 -59.48
N GLN A 6 5.55 -54.57 -59.28
CA GLN A 6 4.65 -54.09 -58.23
C GLN A 6 5.15 -54.39 -56.81
N ASN A 7 5.75 -55.57 -56.59
CA ASN A 7 6.38 -55.90 -55.32
C ASN A 7 7.62 -55.03 -55.03
N GLU A 8 8.42 -54.70 -56.04
CA GLU A 8 9.56 -53.78 -55.89
C GLU A 8 9.11 -52.35 -55.58
N THR A 9 8.08 -51.84 -56.26
CA THR A 9 7.50 -50.51 -55.98
C THR A 9 6.92 -50.43 -54.57
N SER A 10 6.15 -51.44 -54.14
CA SER A 10 5.58 -51.48 -52.78
C SER A 10 6.66 -51.58 -51.71
N LYS A 11 7.72 -52.38 -51.93
CA LYS A 11 8.87 -52.47 -51.03
C LYS A 11 9.62 -51.14 -50.92
N LYS A 12 9.88 -50.47 -52.04
CA LYS A 12 10.52 -49.14 -52.08
C LYS A 12 9.70 -48.08 -51.35
N ILE A 13 8.37 -48.10 -51.47
CA ILE A 13 7.50 -47.21 -50.71
C ILE A 13 7.61 -47.47 -49.21
N ARG A 14 7.60 -48.74 -48.76
CA ARG A 14 7.77 -49.08 -47.33
C ARG A 14 9.10 -48.60 -46.77
N GLU A 15 10.19 -48.77 -47.52
CA GLU A 15 11.51 -48.28 -47.13
C GLU A 15 11.54 -46.76 -46.99
N LEU A 16 10.96 -46.02 -47.95
CA LEU A 16 10.84 -44.56 -47.88
C LEU A 16 9.96 -44.10 -46.72
N LEU A 17 8.83 -44.78 -46.46
CA LEU A 17 7.97 -44.46 -45.31
C LEU A 17 8.66 -44.72 -43.97
N GLN A 18 9.49 -45.75 -43.88
CA GLN A 18 10.32 -46.00 -42.70
C GLN A 18 11.38 -44.91 -42.51
N GLN A 19 12.04 -44.48 -43.60
CA GLN A 19 12.99 -43.36 -43.57
C GLN A 19 12.31 -42.05 -43.15
N ALA A 20 11.11 -41.78 -43.65
CA ALA A 20 10.33 -40.61 -43.23
C ALA A 20 10.05 -40.63 -41.72
N GLU A 21 9.66 -41.79 -41.18
CA GLU A 21 9.40 -41.96 -39.74
C GLU A 21 10.70 -41.84 -38.90
N GLU A 22 11.86 -42.24 -39.42
CA GLU A 22 13.16 -42.02 -38.77
C GLU A 22 13.55 -40.53 -38.73
N GLU A 23 13.33 -39.80 -39.81
CA GLU A 23 13.58 -38.35 -39.85
C GLU A 23 12.61 -37.59 -38.94
N LYS A 24 11.36 -38.04 -38.83
CA LYS A 24 10.38 -37.56 -37.84
C LYS A 24 10.89 -37.70 -36.41
N ARG A 25 11.45 -38.87 -36.05
CA ARG A 25 12.04 -39.13 -34.73
C ARG A 25 13.26 -38.26 -34.43
N LYS A 26 13.93 -37.76 -35.46
CA LYS A 26 15.05 -36.80 -35.36
C LYS A 26 14.60 -35.34 -35.42
N TYR A 27 13.30 -35.07 -35.53
CA TYR A 27 12.73 -33.72 -35.70
C TYR A 27 13.18 -33.02 -37.00
N ASN A 28 13.54 -33.78 -38.04
CA ASN A 28 13.98 -33.25 -39.35
C ASN A 28 12.80 -33.16 -40.33
N TRP A 29 11.93 -32.18 -40.09
CA TRP A 29 10.64 -32.09 -40.75
C TRP A 29 10.70 -31.85 -42.26
N ASP A 30 11.65 -31.05 -42.73
CA ASP A 30 11.79 -30.77 -44.16
C ASP A 30 12.18 -32.02 -44.94
N LYS A 31 13.05 -32.86 -44.35
CA LYS A 31 13.45 -34.12 -44.95
C LYS A 31 12.31 -35.14 -44.93
N GLU A 32 11.55 -35.21 -43.84
CA GLU A 32 10.34 -36.03 -43.77
C GLU A 32 9.33 -35.62 -44.86
N ILE A 33 9.05 -34.32 -45.02
CA ILE A 33 8.14 -33.80 -46.05
C ILE A 33 8.67 -34.12 -47.45
N GLU A 34 9.99 -33.99 -47.69
CA GLU A 34 10.60 -34.33 -48.97
C GLU A 34 10.39 -35.81 -49.31
N ILE A 35 10.66 -36.70 -48.36
CA ILE A 35 10.49 -38.16 -48.53
C ILE A 35 9.02 -38.49 -48.76
N LEU A 36 8.09 -37.92 -47.98
CA LEU A 36 6.65 -38.14 -48.17
C LEU A 36 6.17 -37.65 -49.55
N LYS A 37 6.68 -36.53 -50.07
CA LYS A 37 6.40 -36.07 -51.44
C LYS A 37 7.00 -36.97 -52.52
N GLN A 38 8.14 -37.62 -52.25
CA GLN A 38 8.70 -38.62 -53.15
C GLN A 38 7.79 -39.85 -53.19
N VAL A 39 7.29 -40.30 -52.04
CA VAL A 39 6.31 -41.39 -51.97
C VAL A 39 5.01 -40.99 -52.68
N GLU A 40 4.50 -39.78 -52.47
CA GLU A 40 3.29 -39.24 -53.13
C GLU A 40 3.38 -39.42 -54.65
N LYS A 41 4.51 -39.05 -55.27
CA LYS A 41 4.72 -39.18 -56.72
C LYS A 41 4.73 -40.63 -57.21
N ILE A 42 5.18 -41.56 -56.39
CA ILE A 42 5.26 -42.99 -56.72
C ILE A 42 3.91 -43.69 -56.50
N SER A 43 3.08 -43.20 -55.56
CA SER A 43 1.81 -43.80 -55.17
C SER A 43 0.60 -43.44 -56.03
N LEU A 44 0.76 -42.65 -57.11
CA LEU A 44 -0.33 -42.21 -58.02
C LEU A 44 -0.91 -43.33 -58.93
N ASP A 45 -0.58 -44.59 -58.67
CA ASP A 45 -1.13 -45.76 -59.34
C ASP A 45 -2.50 -46.11 -58.71
N GLU A 46 -3.51 -46.40 -59.54
CA GLU A 46 -4.87 -46.75 -59.12
C GLU A 46 -4.91 -47.97 -58.17
N LYS A 47 -3.90 -48.84 -58.22
CA LYS A 47 -3.75 -50.01 -57.33
C LYS A 47 -3.12 -49.69 -55.97
N LEU A 48 -2.65 -48.46 -55.72
CA LEU A 48 -1.98 -48.02 -54.50
C LEU A 48 -2.74 -46.94 -53.71
N LYS A 49 -4.04 -46.75 -54.00
CA LYS A 49 -4.90 -45.72 -53.39
C LYS A 49 -4.87 -45.66 -51.85
N GLU A 50 -4.77 -46.80 -51.15
CA GLU A 50 -4.69 -46.80 -49.68
C GLU A 50 -3.38 -46.20 -49.16
N ILE A 51 -2.26 -46.51 -49.84
CA ILE A 51 -0.95 -45.93 -49.52
C ILE A 51 -0.92 -44.44 -49.87
N GLU A 52 -1.49 -44.07 -51.02
CA GLU A 52 -1.65 -42.67 -51.44
C GLU A 52 -2.42 -41.85 -50.38
N ALA A 53 -3.54 -42.38 -49.89
CA ALA A 53 -4.35 -41.73 -48.85
C ALA A 53 -3.60 -41.58 -47.52
N GLU A 54 -2.86 -42.60 -47.09
CA GLU A 54 -2.03 -42.54 -45.88
C GLU A 54 -0.87 -41.54 -46.00
N VAL A 55 -0.27 -41.41 -47.18
CA VAL A 55 0.77 -40.40 -47.45
C VAL A 55 0.17 -39.00 -47.37
N TYR A 56 -1.00 -38.76 -47.96
CA TYR A 56 -1.70 -37.48 -47.84
C TYR A 56 -2.10 -37.16 -46.40
N TYR A 57 -2.53 -38.17 -45.63
CA TYR A 57 -2.85 -38.01 -44.22
C TYR A 57 -1.60 -37.63 -43.40
N LYS A 58 -0.47 -38.34 -43.58
CA LYS A 58 0.82 -38.02 -42.95
C LYS A 58 1.34 -36.64 -43.36
N LEU A 59 1.21 -36.26 -44.64
CA LEU A 59 1.51 -34.92 -45.13
C LEU A 59 0.64 -33.85 -44.47
N GLY A 60 -0.63 -34.15 -44.20
CA GLY A 60 -1.51 -33.29 -43.41
C GLY A 60 -1.00 -33.10 -41.98
N GLU A 61 -0.69 -34.19 -41.28
CA GLU A 61 -0.19 -34.17 -39.91
C GLU A 61 1.13 -33.40 -39.78
N ILE A 62 2.11 -33.69 -40.65
CA ILE A 62 3.42 -33.03 -40.59
C ILE A 62 3.34 -31.54 -40.96
N ASN A 63 2.51 -31.14 -41.93
CA ASN A 63 2.36 -29.71 -42.25
C ASN A 63 1.62 -28.97 -41.13
N HIS A 64 0.63 -29.59 -40.48
CA HIS A 64 -0.01 -29.01 -39.30
C HIS A 64 1.01 -28.85 -38.16
N LEU A 65 1.88 -29.84 -37.97
CA LEU A 65 2.93 -29.82 -36.97
C LEU A 65 3.96 -28.72 -37.23
N VAL A 66 4.56 -28.73 -38.42
CA VAL A 66 5.61 -27.78 -38.81
C VAL A 66 5.13 -26.34 -38.71
N ALA A 67 3.85 -26.08 -38.97
CA ALA A 67 3.27 -24.76 -38.81
C ALA A 67 3.48 -24.16 -37.40
N ASP A 68 3.55 -24.98 -36.35
CA ASP A 68 3.82 -24.52 -34.97
C ASP A 68 5.32 -24.27 -34.69
N PHE A 69 6.21 -24.63 -35.63
CA PHE A 69 7.66 -24.41 -35.57
C PHE A 69 8.16 -23.36 -36.57
N GLU A 70 7.29 -22.88 -37.46
CA GLU A 70 7.65 -21.84 -38.44
C GLU A 70 8.02 -20.52 -37.75
N LYS A 71 8.94 -19.78 -38.38
CA LYS A 71 9.45 -18.53 -37.82
C LYS A 71 8.58 -17.34 -38.15
N THR A 72 7.77 -17.41 -39.21
CA THR A 72 6.89 -16.33 -39.65
C THR A 72 5.44 -16.75 -39.74
N GLN A 73 4.53 -15.79 -39.53
CA GLN A 73 3.09 -16.01 -39.64
C GLN A 73 2.68 -16.46 -41.05
N ASP A 74 3.30 -15.92 -42.09
CA ASP A 74 2.99 -16.25 -43.48
C ASP A 74 3.42 -17.69 -43.82
N GLU A 75 4.56 -18.13 -43.32
CA GLU A 75 5.02 -19.52 -43.46
C GLU A 75 4.11 -20.48 -42.72
N ALA A 76 3.74 -20.17 -41.47
CA ALA A 76 2.79 -20.96 -40.69
C ALA A 76 1.42 -21.07 -41.40
N LEU A 77 0.90 -19.95 -41.95
CA LEU A 77 -0.37 -19.94 -42.69
C LEU A 77 -0.30 -20.82 -43.94
N LYS A 78 0.81 -20.75 -44.68
CA LYS A 78 1.05 -21.63 -45.84
C LYS A 78 1.06 -23.09 -45.42
N LYS A 79 1.72 -23.44 -44.31
CA LYS A 79 1.74 -24.81 -43.78
C LYS A 79 0.35 -25.29 -43.36
N PHE A 80 -0.46 -24.47 -42.69
CA PHE A 80 -1.86 -24.80 -42.38
C PHE A 80 -2.70 -25.02 -43.63
N GLN A 81 -2.55 -24.17 -44.66
CA GLN A 81 -3.25 -24.35 -45.94
C GLN A 81 -2.85 -25.65 -46.64
N LEU A 82 -1.55 -25.97 -46.66
CA LEU A 82 -1.04 -27.24 -47.19
C LEU A 82 -1.56 -28.45 -46.40
N ALA A 83 -1.67 -28.33 -45.07
CA ALA A 83 -2.24 -29.37 -44.23
C ALA A 83 -3.72 -29.62 -44.58
N ILE A 84 -4.54 -28.56 -44.69
CA ILE A 84 -5.95 -28.67 -45.10
C ILE A 84 -6.07 -29.36 -46.46
N LEU A 85 -5.30 -28.92 -47.45
CA LEU A 85 -5.33 -29.51 -48.79
C LEU A 85 -4.96 -31.00 -48.77
N SER A 86 -3.95 -31.37 -47.97
CA SER A 86 -3.51 -32.76 -47.83
C SER A 86 -4.59 -33.62 -47.16
N PHE A 87 -5.19 -33.15 -46.07
CA PHE A 87 -6.31 -33.84 -45.43
C PHE A 87 -7.56 -33.93 -46.32
N GLN A 88 -7.85 -32.92 -47.15
CA GLN A 88 -8.96 -32.97 -48.10
C GLN A 88 -8.76 -34.05 -49.16
N LYS A 89 -7.54 -34.16 -49.70
CA LYS A 89 -7.17 -35.24 -50.64
C LYS A 89 -7.25 -36.61 -49.98
N ALA A 90 -6.68 -36.77 -48.79
CA ALA A 90 -6.76 -38.01 -48.01
C ALA A 90 -8.22 -38.42 -47.75
N CYS A 91 -9.04 -37.48 -47.28
CA CYS A 91 -10.46 -37.70 -46.99
C CYS A 91 -11.25 -38.14 -48.22
N LYS A 92 -10.98 -37.55 -49.40
CA LYS A 92 -11.63 -37.96 -50.65
C LYS A 92 -11.35 -39.42 -50.98
N ILE A 93 -10.09 -39.86 -50.87
CA ILE A 93 -9.69 -41.24 -51.17
C ILE A 93 -10.22 -42.20 -50.08
N PHE A 94 -10.14 -41.83 -48.80
CA PHE A 94 -10.68 -42.66 -47.71
C PHE A 94 -12.20 -42.87 -47.81
N LYS A 95 -12.96 -41.91 -48.38
CA LYS A 95 -14.38 -42.08 -48.72
C LYS A 95 -14.58 -43.18 -49.77
N GLU A 96 -13.75 -43.22 -50.81
CA GLU A 96 -13.77 -44.30 -51.81
C GLU A 96 -13.43 -45.65 -51.17
N LEU A 97 -12.47 -45.67 -50.25
CA LEU A 97 -12.01 -46.87 -49.52
C LEU A 97 -12.89 -47.26 -48.32
N LYS A 98 -13.92 -46.47 -48.00
CA LYS A 98 -14.84 -46.68 -46.86
C LYS A 98 -14.12 -46.81 -45.49
N LYS A 99 -13.04 -46.05 -45.27
CA LYS A 99 -12.28 -46.01 -44.01
C LYS A 99 -12.83 -44.92 -43.08
N GLU A 100 -13.94 -45.21 -42.40
CA GLU A 100 -14.72 -44.24 -41.63
C GLU A 100 -13.90 -43.51 -40.55
N GLU A 101 -13.02 -44.22 -39.85
CA GLU A 101 -12.12 -43.65 -38.84
C GLU A 101 -11.16 -42.60 -39.40
N LYS A 102 -10.61 -42.84 -40.60
CA LYS A 102 -9.69 -41.92 -41.28
C LYS A 102 -10.42 -40.74 -41.91
N ILE A 103 -11.65 -40.95 -42.39
CA ILE A 103 -12.53 -39.87 -42.87
C ILE A 103 -12.81 -38.90 -41.73
N ASN A 104 -13.28 -39.42 -40.59
CA ASN A 104 -13.59 -38.62 -39.42
C ASN A 104 -12.34 -37.91 -38.87
N ALA A 105 -11.20 -38.59 -38.74
CA ALA A 105 -9.97 -37.95 -38.29
C ALA A 105 -9.54 -36.80 -39.23
N SER A 106 -9.58 -37.03 -40.55
CA SER A 106 -9.22 -36.00 -41.54
C SER A 106 -10.16 -34.79 -41.49
N MET A 107 -11.47 -35.03 -41.35
CA MET A 107 -12.46 -33.95 -41.20
C MET A 107 -12.24 -33.16 -39.90
N GLY A 108 -11.94 -33.85 -38.79
CA GLY A 108 -11.60 -33.21 -37.52
C GLY A 108 -10.41 -32.25 -37.65
N PHE A 109 -9.33 -32.70 -38.29
CA PHE A 109 -8.17 -31.84 -38.54
C PHE A 109 -8.49 -30.66 -39.46
N ILE A 110 -9.26 -30.87 -40.53
CA ILE A 110 -9.67 -29.79 -41.43
C ILE A 110 -10.43 -28.70 -40.66
N GLU A 111 -11.45 -29.06 -39.90
CA GLU A 111 -12.27 -28.08 -39.16
C GLU A 111 -11.46 -27.39 -38.05
N PHE A 112 -10.59 -28.13 -37.35
CA PHE A 112 -9.71 -27.55 -36.32
C PHE A 112 -8.69 -26.56 -36.92
N ILE A 113 -8.06 -26.91 -38.05
CA ILE A 113 -7.09 -26.03 -38.71
C ILE A 113 -7.78 -24.81 -39.33
N LYS A 114 -8.99 -24.98 -39.89
CA LYS A 114 -9.82 -23.84 -40.33
C LYS A 114 -10.05 -22.87 -39.19
N TYR A 115 -10.47 -23.34 -38.01
CA TYR A 115 -10.63 -22.46 -36.84
C TYR A 115 -9.37 -21.61 -36.56
N ARG A 116 -8.18 -22.19 -36.75
CA ARG A 116 -6.91 -21.48 -36.53
C ARG A 116 -6.61 -20.39 -37.55
N ILE A 117 -7.08 -20.53 -38.80
CA ILE A 117 -6.78 -19.60 -39.90
C ILE A 117 -7.96 -18.70 -40.29
N GLU A 118 -9.19 -19.07 -39.92
CA GLU A 118 -10.43 -18.39 -40.29
C GLU A 118 -10.53 -17.00 -39.63
N ILE A 119 -10.86 -16.00 -40.45
CA ILE A 119 -11.02 -14.61 -40.04
C ILE A 119 -12.49 -14.29 -39.74
N GLU A 120 -13.46 -15.00 -40.35
CA GLU A 120 -14.89 -14.79 -40.06
C GLU A 120 -15.28 -15.32 -38.67
N GLU A 121 -15.57 -14.38 -37.78
CA GLU A 121 -15.69 -14.62 -36.34
C GLU A 121 -16.98 -15.36 -35.95
N GLY A 122 -18.00 -15.41 -36.81
CA GLY A 122 -19.28 -16.07 -36.53
C GLY A 122 -19.33 -17.58 -36.76
N LYS A 123 -18.21 -18.22 -37.15
CA LYS A 123 -18.15 -19.66 -37.48
C LYS A 123 -17.23 -20.46 -36.57
N LYS A 124 -16.51 -19.83 -35.63
CA LYS A 124 -15.39 -20.46 -34.90
C LYS A 124 -15.82 -21.56 -33.92
N ASP A 125 -16.89 -21.31 -33.17
CA ASP A 125 -17.55 -22.27 -32.30
C ASP A 125 -18.07 -23.47 -33.09
N ILE A 126 -18.75 -23.25 -34.23
CA ILE A 126 -19.25 -24.30 -35.11
C ILE A 126 -18.12 -25.18 -35.64
N LEU A 127 -17.00 -24.58 -36.06
CA LEU A 127 -15.81 -25.29 -36.52
C LEU A 127 -15.23 -26.18 -35.40
N LEU A 128 -15.15 -25.66 -34.17
CA LEU A 128 -14.62 -26.38 -33.01
C LEU A 128 -15.56 -27.51 -32.54
N GLU A 129 -16.88 -27.28 -32.52
CA GLU A 129 -17.88 -28.31 -32.22
C GLU A 129 -17.85 -29.44 -33.26
N SER A 130 -17.75 -29.07 -34.54
CA SER A 130 -17.60 -30.04 -35.63
C SER A 130 -16.31 -30.84 -35.48
N ALA A 131 -15.18 -30.18 -35.23
CA ALA A 131 -13.90 -30.84 -35.00
C ALA A 131 -13.96 -31.81 -33.81
N LYS A 132 -14.53 -31.38 -32.67
CA LYS A 132 -14.73 -32.23 -31.48
C LYS A 132 -15.49 -33.52 -31.84
N ASN A 133 -16.63 -33.37 -32.53
CA ASN A 133 -17.48 -34.50 -32.88
C ASN A 133 -16.79 -35.47 -33.83
N TYR A 134 -16.10 -34.96 -34.86
CA TYR A 134 -15.33 -35.81 -35.78
C TYR A 134 -14.20 -36.57 -35.09
N PHE A 135 -13.43 -35.92 -34.21
CA PHE A 135 -12.38 -36.60 -33.45
C PHE A 135 -12.95 -37.66 -32.50
N ASN A 136 -14.07 -37.38 -31.83
CA ASN A 136 -14.75 -38.33 -30.95
C ASN A 136 -15.20 -39.59 -31.73
N GLN A 137 -15.80 -39.42 -32.91
CA GLN A 137 -16.21 -40.53 -33.76
C GLN A 137 -15.00 -41.35 -34.23
N ALA A 138 -13.94 -40.70 -34.71
CA ALA A 138 -12.71 -41.38 -35.11
C ALA A 138 -12.11 -42.19 -33.95
N LYS A 139 -12.02 -41.59 -32.77
CA LYS A 139 -11.52 -42.22 -31.53
C LYS A 139 -12.26 -43.52 -31.23
N LEU A 140 -13.59 -43.48 -31.19
CA LEU A 140 -14.43 -44.64 -30.86
C LEU A 140 -14.24 -45.78 -31.88
N ILE A 141 -14.11 -45.46 -33.17
CA ILE A 141 -13.91 -46.47 -34.23
C ILE A 141 -12.50 -47.07 -34.12
N TYR A 142 -11.45 -46.27 -33.95
CA TYR A 142 -10.08 -46.78 -33.76
C TYR A 142 -9.98 -47.70 -32.54
N PHE A 143 -10.57 -47.29 -31.42
CA PHE A 143 -10.61 -48.09 -30.20
C PHE A 143 -11.30 -49.44 -30.43
N LYS A 144 -12.48 -49.43 -31.08
CA LYS A 144 -13.22 -50.66 -31.43
C LYS A 144 -12.41 -51.59 -32.36
N ASN A 145 -11.60 -51.02 -33.24
CA ASN A 145 -10.74 -51.76 -34.16
C ASN A 145 -9.41 -52.22 -33.53
N GLY A 146 -9.20 -51.99 -32.22
CA GLY A 146 -7.97 -52.37 -31.52
C GLY A 146 -6.76 -51.49 -31.81
N ASN A 147 -6.94 -50.35 -32.49
CA ASN A 147 -5.86 -49.41 -32.79
C ASN A 147 -5.77 -48.32 -31.71
N LEU A 148 -5.20 -48.70 -30.55
CA LEU A 148 -5.13 -47.83 -29.37
C LEU A 148 -4.29 -46.57 -29.62
N ILE A 149 -3.16 -46.69 -30.33
CA ILE A 149 -2.26 -45.55 -30.57
C ILE A 149 -2.98 -44.46 -31.37
N ASP A 150 -3.63 -44.80 -32.49
CA ASP A 150 -4.33 -43.79 -33.30
C ASP A 150 -5.57 -43.25 -32.60
N SER A 151 -6.25 -44.09 -31.79
CA SER A 151 -7.33 -43.63 -30.90
C SER A 151 -6.84 -42.54 -29.92
N LEU A 152 -5.69 -42.74 -29.27
CA LEU A 152 -5.13 -41.76 -28.34
C LEU A 152 -4.68 -40.48 -29.04
N LYS A 153 -4.10 -40.57 -30.25
CA LYS A 153 -3.71 -39.39 -31.03
C LYS A 153 -4.91 -38.48 -31.32
N VAL A 154 -6.02 -39.02 -31.81
CA VAL A 154 -7.21 -38.22 -32.11
C VAL A 154 -7.91 -37.74 -30.82
N ALA A 155 -7.82 -38.50 -29.72
CA ALA A 155 -8.31 -38.06 -28.42
C ALA A 155 -7.58 -36.80 -27.91
N ILE A 156 -6.27 -36.68 -28.13
CA ILE A 156 -5.51 -35.46 -27.79
C ILE A 156 -6.06 -34.23 -28.56
N PHE A 157 -6.41 -34.40 -29.84
CA PHE A 157 -7.00 -33.32 -30.63
C PHE A 157 -8.47 -33.05 -30.29
N GLU A 158 -9.24 -34.05 -29.84
CA GLU A 158 -10.56 -33.85 -29.23
C GLU A 158 -10.47 -32.96 -27.99
N ILE A 159 -9.53 -33.26 -27.07
CA ILE A 159 -9.26 -32.43 -25.89
C ILE A 159 -8.93 -30.99 -26.32
N ARG A 160 -8.10 -30.83 -27.35
CA ARG A 160 -7.67 -29.50 -27.86
C ARG A 160 -8.80 -28.71 -28.49
N ALA A 161 -9.66 -29.36 -29.28
CA ALA A 161 -10.85 -28.75 -29.87
C ALA A 161 -11.84 -28.32 -28.78
N LEU A 162 -12.14 -29.20 -27.81
CA LEU A 162 -13.03 -28.88 -26.69
C LEU A 162 -12.46 -27.79 -25.79
N GLY A 163 -11.16 -27.81 -25.49
CA GLY A 163 -10.50 -26.76 -24.70
C GLY A 163 -10.54 -25.40 -25.40
N SER A 164 -10.32 -25.37 -26.71
CA SER A 164 -10.45 -24.15 -27.53
C SER A 164 -11.89 -23.65 -27.57
N LEU A 165 -12.88 -24.55 -27.66
CA LEU A 165 -14.30 -24.20 -27.66
C LEU A 165 -14.71 -23.52 -26.35
N ILE A 166 -14.26 -24.09 -25.23
CA ILE A 166 -14.46 -23.51 -23.90
C ILE A 166 -13.85 -22.11 -23.86
N GLY A 167 -12.60 -21.94 -24.29
CA GLY A 167 -11.92 -20.64 -24.33
C GLY A 167 -12.66 -19.60 -25.18
N GLU A 168 -13.09 -19.97 -26.37
CA GLU A 168 -13.83 -19.08 -27.29
C GLU A 168 -15.14 -18.58 -26.67
N LYS A 169 -15.92 -19.50 -26.09
CA LYS A 169 -17.20 -19.18 -25.42
C LYS A 169 -17.00 -18.32 -24.16
N LEU A 170 -15.92 -18.56 -23.40
CA LEU A 170 -15.58 -17.77 -22.20
C LEU A 170 -15.24 -16.31 -22.55
N ILE A 171 -14.41 -16.07 -23.58
CA ILE A 171 -13.97 -14.69 -23.92
C ILE A 171 -15.13 -13.83 -24.46
N ARG A 172 -16.10 -14.47 -25.14
CA ARG A 172 -17.32 -13.83 -25.64
C ARG A 172 -18.37 -13.59 -24.56
N ILE A 173 -18.26 -14.28 -23.42
CA ILE A 173 -19.20 -14.20 -22.30
C ILE A 173 -20.59 -14.70 -22.77
N GLU A 174 -20.65 -15.91 -23.35
CA GLU A 174 -21.90 -16.53 -23.85
C GLU A 174 -22.81 -17.04 -22.73
N GLU A 175 -24.03 -16.49 -22.65
CA GLU A 175 -24.96 -16.61 -21.49
C GLU A 175 -25.66 -17.96 -21.30
N ASP A 176 -25.61 -18.84 -22.32
CA ASP A 176 -26.35 -20.11 -22.35
C ASP A 176 -25.44 -21.35 -22.29
N VAL A 177 -24.19 -21.18 -21.83
CA VAL A 177 -23.17 -22.25 -21.80
C VAL A 177 -22.95 -22.78 -20.38
N ASN A 178 -23.13 -24.08 -20.18
CA ASN A 178 -22.76 -24.77 -18.94
C ASN A 178 -21.25 -25.09 -18.93
N PHE A 179 -20.43 -24.11 -18.54
CA PHE A 179 -18.98 -24.27 -18.56
C PHE A 179 -18.46 -25.35 -17.60
N THR A 180 -19.12 -25.55 -16.46
CA THR A 180 -18.75 -26.58 -15.47
C THR A 180 -18.85 -27.98 -16.08
N GLU A 181 -19.92 -28.24 -16.82
CA GLU A 181 -20.14 -29.52 -17.50
C GLU A 181 -19.10 -29.76 -18.61
N LEU A 182 -18.90 -28.78 -19.49
CA LEU A 182 -17.90 -28.87 -20.56
C LEU A 182 -16.47 -29.07 -20.03
N ALA A 183 -16.13 -28.37 -18.93
CA ALA A 183 -14.83 -28.53 -18.32
C ALA A 183 -14.67 -29.90 -17.64
N SER A 184 -15.71 -30.40 -16.97
CA SER A 184 -15.72 -31.75 -16.38
C SER A 184 -15.59 -32.85 -17.43
N GLU A 185 -16.28 -32.71 -18.56
CA GLU A 185 -16.13 -33.59 -19.73
C GLU A 185 -14.66 -33.63 -20.18
N ASN A 186 -14.04 -32.47 -20.35
CA ASN A 186 -12.66 -32.36 -20.82
C ASN A 186 -11.65 -32.94 -19.81
N VAL A 187 -11.77 -32.63 -18.51
CA VAL A 187 -10.91 -33.19 -17.45
C VAL A 187 -10.97 -34.72 -17.42
N LYS A 188 -12.16 -35.30 -17.61
CA LYS A 188 -12.34 -36.76 -17.69
C LYS A 188 -11.61 -37.35 -18.89
N ILE A 189 -11.71 -36.73 -20.07
CA ILE A 189 -10.99 -37.18 -21.27
C ILE A 189 -9.48 -37.09 -21.05
N ILE A 190 -8.96 -35.98 -20.49
CA ILE A 190 -7.54 -35.80 -20.16
C ILE A 190 -7.03 -36.92 -19.24
N THR A 191 -7.80 -37.24 -18.20
CA THR A 191 -7.41 -38.24 -17.21
C THR A 191 -7.32 -39.63 -17.83
N ASN A 192 -8.33 -40.03 -18.60
CA ASN A 192 -8.33 -41.31 -19.30
C ASN A 192 -7.19 -41.42 -20.32
N VAL A 193 -6.94 -40.36 -21.10
CA VAL A 193 -5.85 -40.34 -22.10
C VAL A 193 -4.50 -40.46 -21.41
N TRP A 194 -4.30 -39.81 -20.27
CA TRP A 194 -3.04 -39.91 -19.51
C TRP A 194 -2.78 -41.33 -19.00
N GLU A 195 -3.77 -41.98 -18.38
CA GLU A 195 -3.64 -43.34 -17.85
C GLU A 195 -3.25 -44.33 -18.94
N GLU A 196 -3.87 -44.23 -20.11
CA GLU A 196 -3.56 -45.08 -21.27
C GLU A 196 -2.16 -44.79 -21.84
N ILE A 197 -1.76 -43.51 -21.97
CA ILE A 197 -0.40 -43.16 -22.43
C ILE A 197 0.65 -43.71 -21.46
N ASN A 198 0.42 -43.61 -20.15
CA ASN A 198 1.38 -44.05 -19.14
C ASN A 198 1.58 -45.57 -19.11
N ASN A 199 0.57 -46.33 -19.54
CA ASN A 199 0.65 -47.79 -19.66
C ASN A 199 1.37 -48.26 -20.93
N LEU A 200 1.64 -47.36 -21.89
CA LEU A 200 2.33 -47.69 -23.13
C LEU A 200 3.85 -47.57 -22.99
N GLN A 201 4.57 -48.60 -23.43
CA GLN A 201 6.04 -48.58 -23.47
C GLN A 201 6.62 -47.62 -24.53
N ASP A 202 5.91 -47.42 -25.66
CA ASP A 202 6.36 -46.58 -26.77
C ASP A 202 5.20 -45.75 -27.34
N PHE A 203 5.04 -44.52 -26.84
CA PHE A 203 4.07 -43.55 -27.35
C PHE A 203 4.82 -42.39 -28.05
N PRO A 204 4.37 -41.92 -29.23
CA PRO A 204 5.18 -40.98 -30.00
C PRO A 204 5.28 -39.59 -29.33
N GLU A 205 6.51 -39.11 -29.19
CA GLU A 205 6.90 -37.92 -28.43
C GLU A 205 6.13 -36.66 -28.80
N ILE A 206 5.88 -36.47 -30.09
CA ILE A 206 5.21 -35.28 -30.59
C ILE A 206 3.76 -35.15 -30.07
N TYR A 207 3.10 -36.28 -29.81
CA TYR A 207 1.76 -36.25 -29.23
C TYR A 207 1.81 -36.00 -27.72
N ILE A 208 2.90 -36.36 -27.03
CA ILE A 208 3.13 -35.93 -25.63
C ILE A 208 3.28 -34.40 -25.58
N TYR A 209 4.01 -33.81 -26.52
CA TYR A 209 4.07 -32.35 -26.66
C TYR A 209 2.68 -31.73 -26.86
N TYR A 210 1.88 -32.24 -27.81
CA TYR A 210 0.53 -31.73 -28.03
C TYR A 210 -0.37 -31.90 -26.80
N PHE A 211 -0.26 -33.02 -26.09
CA PHE A 211 -0.99 -33.25 -24.86
C PHE A 211 -0.62 -32.21 -23.79
N LEU A 212 0.67 -31.98 -23.55
CA LEU A 212 1.15 -30.99 -22.57
C LEU A 212 0.72 -29.56 -22.90
N CYS A 213 0.83 -29.15 -24.16
CA CYS A 213 0.33 -27.84 -24.61
C CYS A 213 -1.17 -27.72 -24.36
N THR A 214 -1.92 -28.77 -24.68
CA THR A 214 -3.38 -28.77 -24.57
C THR A 214 -3.86 -28.70 -23.12
N ILE A 215 -3.29 -29.51 -22.21
CA ILE A 215 -3.68 -29.45 -20.79
C ILE A 215 -3.28 -28.13 -20.15
N THR A 216 -2.20 -27.49 -20.64
CA THR A 216 -1.74 -26.19 -20.14
C THR A 216 -2.66 -25.07 -20.62
N GLU A 217 -3.00 -25.05 -21.92
CA GLU A 217 -4.00 -24.13 -22.48
C GLU A 217 -5.32 -24.25 -21.71
N PHE A 218 -5.81 -25.47 -21.53
CA PHE A 218 -7.05 -25.74 -20.82
C PHE A 218 -7.00 -25.40 -19.32
N ALA A 219 -5.90 -25.71 -18.63
CA ALA A 219 -5.72 -25.29 -17.25
C ALA A 219 -5.63 -23.76 -17.10
N GLY A 220 -5.06 -23.08 -18.10
CA GLY A 220 -5.13 -21.64 -18.24
C GLY A 220 -6.58 -21.16 -18.29
N TRP A 221 -7.43 -21.78 -19.13
CA TRP A 221 -8.85 -21.44 -19.22
C TRP A 221 -9.62 -21.71 -17.91
N ILE A 222 -9.52 -22.92 -17.35
CA ILE A 222 -10.25 -23.29 -16.12
C ILE A 222 -9.77 -22.46 -14.92
N GLY A 223 -8.46 -22.42 -14.68
CA GLY A 223 -7.90 -21.72 -13.53
C GLY A 223 -8.13 -20.21 -13.59
N SER A 224 -8.27 -19.66 -14.81
CA SER A 224 -8.46 -18.23 -14.98
C SER A 224 -9.91 -17.78 -14.95
N TYR A 225 -10.84 -18.64 -15.37
CA TYR A 225 -12.17 -18.21 -15.80
C TYR A 225 -13.34 -19.08 -15.36
N LEU A 226 -13.12 -20.19 -14.64
CA LEU A 226 -14.22 -20.98 -14.08
C LEU A 226 -14.36 -20.82 -12.56
N PRO A 227 -15.59 -20.94 -12.01
CA PRO A 227 -15.82 -20.88 -10.57
C PRO A 227 -15.05 -21.98 -9.87
N ILE A 228 -14.40 -21.64 -8.75
CA ILE A 228 -13.60 -22.59 -7.96
C ILE A 228 -14.47 -23.66 -7.29
N GLU A 229 -15.75 -23.36 -7.04
CA GLU A 229 -16.64 -24.18 -6.21
C GLU A 229 -17.26 -25.37 -6.96
N ASP A 230 -17.25 -25.34 -8.29
CA ASP A 230 -17.97 -26.32 -9.14
C ASP A 230 -17.08 -27.46 -9.67
N LEU A 231 -15.78 -27.21 -9.87
CA LEU A 231 -14.79 -28.22 -10.22
C LEU A 231 -13.78 -28.37 -9.08
N ASN A 232 -13.26 -29.59 -8.84
CA ASN A 232 -12.11 -29.77 -7.96
C ASN A 232 -10.81 -29.28 -8.65
N ILE A 233 -10.78 -28.00 -9.04
CA ILE A 233 -9.71 -27.37 -9.85
C ILE A 233 -8.38 -27.46 -9.11
N LYS A 234 -8.40 -27.36 -7.78
CA LYS A 234 -7.22 -27.57 -6.93
C LYS A 234 -6.61 -28.96 -7.18
N GLN A 235 -7.42 -30.02 -7.16
CA GLN A 235 -6.94 -31.37 -7.43
C GLN A 235 -6.46 -31.51 -8.87
N TYR A 236 -7.17 -30.93 -9.84
CA TYR A 236 -6.75 -30.95 -11.25
C TYR A 236 -5.34 -30.35 -11.47
N HIS A 237 -5.00 -29.24 -10.81
CA HIS A 237 -3.63 -28.69 -10.86
C HIS A 237 -2.58 -29.59 -10.19
N ILE A 238 -2.94 -30.27 -9.09
CA ILE A 238 -2.05 -31.24 -8.43
C ILE A 238 -1.81 -32.44 -9.35
N ASP A 239 -2.85 -32.96 -9.99
CA ASP A 239 -2.73 -34.09 -10.91
C ASP A 239 -1.82 -33.72 -12.09
N ASN A 240 -1.99 -32.54 -12.69
CA ASN A 240 -1.10 -32.07 -13.75
C ASN A 240 0.36 -31.86 -13.30
N LEU A 241 0.59 -31.44 -12.06
CA LEU A 241 1.93 -31.39 -11.48
C LEU A 241 2.58 -32.77 -11.40
N ASN A 242 1.81 -33.78 -10.97
CA ASN A 242 2.28 -35.16 -10.88
C ASN A 242 2.58 -35.72 -12.28
N ARG A 243 1.70 -35.51 -13.26
CA ARG A 243 1.92 -35.88 -14.67
C ARG A 243 3.24 -35.30 -15.21
N CYS A 244 3.48 -34.01 -15.01
CA CYS A 244 4.72 -33.38 -15.46
C CYS A 244 5.95 -33.95 -14.74
N LYS A 245 5.83 -34.27 -13.44
CA LYS A 245 6.92 -34.87 -12.66
C LYS A 245 7.27 -36.27 -13.16
N GLU A 246 6.28 -37.11 -13.44
CA GLU A 246 6.46 -38.45 -14.01
C GLU A 246 7.21 -38.38 -15.36
N LEU A 247 6.93 -37.38 -16.19
CA LEU A 247 7.67 -37.15 -17.44
C LEU A 247 9.11 -36.69 -17.21
N ILE A 248 9.35 -35.81 -16.24
CA ILE A 248 10.71 -35.41 -15.86
C ILE A 248 11.51 -36.64 -15.46
N ASP A 249 10.96 -37.47 -14.58
CA ASP A 249 11.63 -38.67 -14.08
C ASP A 249 11.89 -39.69 -15.22
N SER A 250 10.94 -39.83 -16.14
CA SER A 250 11.06 -40.72 -17.31
C SER A 250 12.08 -40.25 -18.34
N PHE A 251 12.25 -38.93 -18.50
CA PHE A 251 13.11 -38.37 -19.53
C PHE A 251 14.46 -37.84 -19.02
N GLU A 252 14.73 -37.78 -17.72
CA GLU A 252 15.95 -37.16 -17.15
C GLU A 252 17.24 -37.66 -17.84
N ASN A 253 17.34 -38.96 -18.15
CA ASN A 253 18.49 -39.58 -18.81
C ASN A 253 18.35 -39.80 -20.33
N SER A 254 17.24 -39.37 -20.94
CA SER A 254 17.00 -39.56 -22.38
C SER A 254 17.83 -38.60 -23.25
N THR A 255 17.93 -38.83 -24.56
CA THR A 255 18.49 -37.83 -25.51
C THR A 255 17.41 -36.88 -26.06
N LYS A 256 16.18 -36.97 -25.54
CA LYS A 256 14.96 -36.34 -26.08
C LYS A 256 14.81 -34.89 -25.57
N ILE A 257 15.60 -33.96 -26.11
CA ILE A 257 15.74 -32.58 -25.62
C ILE A 257 14.42 -31.82 -25.55
N LEU A 258 13.57 -31.90 -26.59
CA LEU A 258 12.30 -31.17 -26.67
C LEU A 258 11.34 -31.58 -25.53
N ASN A 259 11.22 -32.87 -25.26
CA ASN A 259 10.33 -33.38 -24.21
C ASN A 259 10.84 -33.03 -22.81
N LYS A 260 12.15 -33.10 -22.57
CA LYS A 260 12.74 -32.64 -21.31
C LYS A 260 12.45 -31.17 -21.06
N PHE A 261 12.66 -30.34 -22.08
CA PHE A 261 12.39 -28.90 -21.99
C PHE A 261 10.92 -28.64 -21.65
N ASN A 262 9.99 -29.27 -22.36
CA ASN A 262 8.55 -29.15 -22.12
C ASN A 262 8.18 -29.59 -20.70
N ALA A 263 8.68 -30.73 -20.24
CA ALA A 263 8.40 -31.23 -18.91
C ALA A 263 8.85 -30.23 -17.82
N TYR A 264 10.06 -29.65 -17.95
CA TYR A 264 10.54 -28.62 -17.02
C TYR A 264 9.74 -27.31 -17.09
N LEU A 265 9.38 -26.86 -18.28
CA LEU A 265 8.61 -25.64 -18.50
C LEU A 265 7.21 -25.75 -17.89
N PHE A 266 6.47 -26.81 -18.23
CA PHE A 266 5.09 -26.99 -17.76
C PHE A 266 5.02 -27.34 -16.27
N TYR A 267 5.98 -28.12 -15.73
CA TYR A 267 6.08 -28.32 -14.29
C TYR A 267 6.29 -26.99 -13.53
N SER A 268 7.08 -26.08 -14.10
CA SER A 268 7.26 -24.73 -13.56
C SER A 268 5.96 -23.94 -13.58
N TYR A 269 5.28 -23.90 -14.74
CA TYR A 269 3.99 -23.21 -14.90
C TYR A 269 2.93 -23.68 -13.90
N PHE A 270 2.71 -25.00 -13.79
CA PHE A 270 1.73 -25.56 -12.86
C PHE A 270 2.12 -25.34 -11.39
N SER A 271 3.42 -25.35 -11.07
CA SER A 271 3.89 -25.13 -9.70
C SER A 271 3.57 -23.72 -9.22
N ILE A 272 3.75 -22.73 -10.10
CA ILE A 272 3.46 -21.31 -9.84
C ILE A 272 1.96 -21.10 -9.69
N THR A 273 1.19 -21.60 -10.65
CA THR A 273 -0.27 -21.47 -10.66
C THR A 273 -0.85 -22.09 -9.39
N TYR A 274 -0.37 -23.28 -9.01
CA TYR A 274 -0.78 -23.92 -7.77
C TYR A 274 -0.42 -23.10 -6.53
N ALA A 275 0.80 -22.56 -6.46
CA ALA A 275 1.26 -21.72 -5.36
C ALA A 275 0.39 -20.46 -5.20
N ILE A 276 0.12 -19.75 -6.28
CA ILE A 276 -0.61 -18.47 -6.27
C ILE A 276 -2.06 -18.65 -5.84
N PHE A 277 -2.74 -19.64 -6.40
CA PHE A 277 -4.20 -19.74 -6.27
C PHE A 277 -4.66 -20.67 -5.16
N TYR A 278 -3.92 -21.75 -4.84
CA TYR A 278 -4.44 -22.83 -4.00
C TYR A 278 -3.62 -23.14 -2.75
N VAL A 279 -2.41 -22.59 -2.63
CA VAL A 279 -1.60 -22.77 -1.42
C VAL A 279 -1.90 -21.64 -0.45
N ASN A 280 -2.46 -22.01 0.70
CA ASN A 280 -2.94 -21.04 1.69
C ASN A 280 -1.82 -20.45 2.55
N ASN A 281 -0.74 -21.19 2.76
CA ASN A 281 0.32 -20.80 3.68
C ASN A 281 1.52 -20.23 2.90
N GLN A 282 2.00 -19.03 3.28
CA GLN A 282 3.11 -18.36 2.60
C GLN A 282 4.42 -19.19 2.57
N PHE A 283 4.70 -19.99 3.60
CA PHE A 283 5.89 -20.85 3.64
C PHE A 283 5.78 -22.01 2.65
N GLU A 284 4.60 -22.60 2.54
CA GLU A 284 4.34 -23.62 1.52
C GLU A 284 4.40 -23.01 0.11
N GLN A 285 3.82 -21.81 -0.09
CA GLN A 285 3.90 -21.09 -1.37
C GLN A 285 5.34 -20.94 -1.85
N LYS A 286 6.24 -20.53 -0.95
CA LYS A 286 7.67 -20.38 -1.23
C LYS A 286 8.32 -21.69 -1.71
N LYS A 287 7.94 -22.84 -1.17
CA LYS A 287 8.48 -24.14 -1.60
C LYS A 287 8.13 -24.40 -3.07
N TYR A 288 6.89 -24.11 -3.47
CA TYR A 288 6.45 -24.26 -4.86
C TYR A 288 7.13 -23.27 -5.81
N PHE A 289 7.28 -21.99 -5.43
CA PHE A 289 8.02 -21.03 -6.26
C PHE A 289 9.49 -21.43 -6.45
N LYS A 290 10.17 -21.89 -5.39
CA LYS A 290 11.55 -22.38 -5.50
C LYS A 290 11.66 -23.65 -6.36
N ARG A 291 10.67 -24.55 -6.29
CA ARG A 291 10.61 -25.73 -7.16
C ARG A 291 10.44 -25.32 -8.62
N ALA A 292 9.55 -24.36 -8.90
CA ALA A 292 9.37 -23.82 -10.24
C ALA A 292 10.64 -23.16 -10.76
N GLU A 293 11.29 -22.30 -9.97
CA GLU A 293 12.55 -21.65 -10.35
C GLU A 293 13.66 -22.68 -10.66
N LYS A 294 13.79 -23.72 -9.82
CA LYS A 294 14.78 -24.80 -10.02
C LYS A 294 14.51 -25.57 -11.31
N SER A 295 13.24 -25.90 -11.59
CA SER A 295 12.85 -26.60 -12.80
C SER A 295 13.10 -25.74 -14.04
N LEU A 296 12.73 -24.46 -13.98
CA LEU A 296 12.92 -23.55 -15.11
C LEU A 296 14.40 -23.32 -15.45
N LYS A 297 15.29 -23.26 -14.45
CA LYS A 297 16.75 -23.22 -14.68
C LYS A 297 17.27 -24.44 -15.42
N LYS A 298 16.69 -25.63 -15.21
CA LYS A 298 17.02 -26.81 -16.02
C LYS A 298 16.55 -26.66 -17.47
N GLY A 299 15.35 -26.10 -17.67
CA GLY A 299 14.85 -25.75 -19.00
C GLY A 299 15.72 -24.72 -19.73
N GLU A 300 16.23 -23.73 -19.01
CA GLU A 300 17.11 -22.68 -19.55
C GLU A 300 18.39 -23.24 -20.20
N ILE A 301 18.98 -24.29 -19.61
CA ILE A 301 20.17 -24.97 -20.15
C ILE A 301 19.88 -25.58 -21.52
N LEU A 302 18.64 -26.03 -21.75
CA LEU A 302 18.21 -26.66 -23.00
C LEU A 302 17.73 -25.63 -24.04
N LEU A 303 17.41 -24.40 -23.62
CA LEU A 303 16.83 -23.34 -24.46
C LEU A 303 17.58 -23.10 -25.79
N PRO A 304 18.93 -23.08 -25.85
CA PRO A 304 19.66 -22.88 -27.11
C PRO A 304 19.45 -23.99 -28.15
N GLN A 305 18.96 -25.16 -27.73
CA GLN A 305 18.70 -26.33 -28.58
C GLN A 305 17.22 -26.41 -29.01
N ILE A 306 16.38 -25.49 -28.55
CA ILE A 306 14.95 -25.45 -28.88
C ILE A 306 14.74 -24.61 -30.13
N ASN A 307 14.39 -25.27 -31.24
CA ASN A 307 14.06 -24.60 -32.50
C ASN A 307 12.55 -24.32 -32.60
N SER A 308 11.99 -23.65 -31.59
CA SER A 308 10.57 -23.28 -31.56
C SER A 308 10.40 -21.93 -30.88
N ASN A 309 10.07 -20.90 -31.67
CA ASN A 309 9.76 -19.58 -31.15
C ASN A 309 8.60 -19.64 -30.14
N ALA A 310 7.66 -20.59 -30.33
CA ALA A 310 6.52 -20.85 -29.45
C ALA A 310 6.94 -21.13 -28.01
N LEU A 311 7.78 -22.13 -27.88
CA LEU A 311 8.25 -22.63 -26.60
C LEU A 311 9.20 -21.64 -25.93
N ILE A 312 10.00 -20.92 -26.72
CA ILE A 312 10.84 -19.82 -26.24
C ILE A 312 9.96 -18.70 -25.66
N ALA A 313 8.92 -18.25 -26.38
CA ALA A 313 8.02 -17.20 -25.92
C ALA A 313 7.29 -17.58 -24.62
N ILE A 314 6.81 -18.82 -24.51
CA ILE A 314 6.18 -19.33 -23.28
C ILE A 314 7.21 -19.42 -22.14
N PHE A 315 8.45 -19.86 -22.42
CA PHE A 315 9.51 -19.94 -21.43
C PHE A 315 9.82 -18.57 -20.79
N HIS A 316 10.05 -17.55 -21.61
CA HIS A 316 10.30 -16.20 -21.11
C HIS A 316 9.11 -15.65 -20.34
N PHE A 317 7.88 -15.94 -20.79
CA PHE A 317 6.66 -15.57 -20.06
C PHE A 317 6.55 -16.25 -18.68
N VAL A 318 6.79 -17.56 -18.58
CA VAL A 318 6.77 -18.27 -17.29
C VAL A 318 7.87 -17.72 -16.38
N ARG A 319 9.07 -17.44 -16.92
CA ARG A 319 10.19 -16.85 -16.17
C ARG A 319 9.85 -15.47 -15.61
N PHE A 320 9.22 -14.64 -16.44
CA PHE A 320 8.70 -13.34 -16.07
C PHE A 320 7.73 -13.43 -14.88
N ILE A 321 6.74 -14.33 -14.95
CA ILE A 321 5.75 -14.52 -13.87
C ILE A 321 6.43 -14.96 -12.56
N ILE A 322 7.30 -15.97 -12.60
CA ILE A 322 8.03 -16.44 -11.40
C ILE A 322 8.73 -15.26 -10.73
N SER A 323 9.47 -14.49 -11.53
CA SER A 323 10.32 -13.42 -11.04
C SER A 323 9.50 -12.32 -10.36
N ILE A 324 8.32 -11.99 -10.90
CA ILE A 324 7.44 -10.98 -10.31
C ILE A 324 6.77 -11.47 -9.03
N PHE A 325 6.22 -12.68 -8.99
CA PHE A 325 5.61 -13.19 -7.76
C PHE A 325 6.64 -13.41 -6.64
N LEU A 326 7.86 -13.84 -6.99
CA LEU A 326 8.97 -13.87 -6.04
C LEU A 326 9.33 -12.45 -5.55
N ALA A 327 9.36 -11.45 -6.42
CA ALA A 327 9.58 -10.06 -6.00
C ALA A 327 8.46 -9.54 -5.09
N TYR A 328 7.20 -9.81 -5.45
CA TYR A 328 6.01 -9.40 -4.70
C TYR A 328 6.00 -9.98 -3.28
N LEU A 329 6.34 -11.25 -3.13
CA LEU A 329 6.45 -11.92 -1.82
C LEU A 329 7.75 -11.57 -1.07
N GLY A 330 8.53 -10.61 -1.56
CA GLY A 330 9.75 -10.14 -0.93
C GLY A 330 10.91 -11.14 -1.00
N PHE A 331 10.96 -11.99 -2.02
CA PHE A 331 11.99 -13.02 -2.20
C PHE A 331 13.13 -12.65 -3.17
N LEU A 332 13.00 -11.61 -4.02
CA LEU A 332 14.06 -11.21 -4.99
C LEU A 332 14.21 -9.69 -5.14
N SER A 333 15.44 -9.21 -5.40
CA SER A 333 15.74 -7.77 -5.61
C SER A 333 16.68 -7.42 -6.77
N ARG A 334 17.10 -8.35 -7.64
CA ARG A 334 18.17 -8.09 -8.65
C ARG A 334 17.79 -8.34 -10.11
N GLY A 335 16.57 -8.78 -10.41
CA GLY A 335 16.20 -9.30 -11.74
C GLY A 335 15.36 -8.42 -12.66
N PHE A 336 14.89 -7.24 -12.24
CA PHE A 336 13.85 -6.50 -12.98
C PHE A 336 14.22 -6.12 -14.43
N LYS A 337 15.51 -5.90 -14.74
CA LYS A 337 15.95 -5.65 -16.13
C LYS A 337 15.70 -6.87 -17.03
N TYR A 338 16.07 -8.06 -16.56
CA TYR A 338 15.82 -9.33 -17.25
C TYR A 338 14.31 -9.64 -17.40
N ILE A 339 13.48 -9.18 -16.46
CA ILE A 339 12.02 -9.33 -16.52
C ILE A 339 11.45 -8.58 -17.74
N LEU A 340 11.91 -7.36 -18.03
CA LEU A 340 11.42 -6.59 -19.18
C LEU A 340 11.91 -7.19 -20.50
N ASP A 341 13.18 -7.61 -20.55
CA ASP A 341 13.75 -8.26 -21.73
C ASP A 341 13.01 -9.57 -22.07
N ASP A 342 12.72 -10.39 -21.06
CA ASP A 342 11.93 -11.62 -21.21
C ASP A 342 10.53 -11.35 -21.75
N LEU A 343 9.89 -10.30 -21.26
CA LEU A 343 8.55 -9.94 -21.72
C LEU A 343 8.57 -9.39 -23.14
N SER A 344 9.52 -8.50 -23.46
CA SER A 344 9.68 -8.00 -24.82
C SER A 344 9.87 -9.17 -25.79
N GLN A 345 10.80 -10.08 -25.47
CA GLN A 345 11.05 -11.29 -26.27
C GLN A 345 9.80 -12.16 -26.42
N SER A 346 9.04 -12.36 -25.34
CA SER A 346 7.78 -13.11 -25.39
C SER A 346 6.74 -12.47 -26.31
N ILE A 347 6.55 -11.14 -26.24
CA ILE A 347 5.59 -10.40 -27.07
C ILE A 347 6.03 -10.33 -28.54
N ASP A 348 7.31 -10.10 -28.80
CA ASP A 348 7.84 -10.03 -30.17
C ASP A 348 7.62 -11.35 -30.91
N LEU A 349 7.75 -12.46 -30.18
CA LEU A 349 7.55 -13.79 -30.71
C LEU A 349 6.06 -14.17 -30.78
N ALA A 350 5.20 -13.73 -29.85
CA ALA A 350 3.81 -14.20 -29.71
C ALA A 350 2.93 -14.19 -30.99
N PRO A 351 2.97 -13.15 -31.86
CA PRO A 351 2.22 -13.14 -33.12
C PRO A 351 2.65 -14.21 -34.13
N LEU A 352 3.87 -14.73 -34.01
CA LEU A 352 4.46 -15.70 -34.93
C LEU A 352 3.97 -17.13 -34.68
N ILE A 353 3.17 -17.38 -33.62
CA ILE A 353 3.20 -18.66 -32.93
C ILE A 353 1.83 -19.35 -32.71
N PHE A 354 0.69 -18.67 -32.61
CA PHE A 354 -0.58 -19.34 -32.29
C PHE A 354 -1.79 -18.63 -32.93
N PRO A 355 -2.97 -19.29 -33.04
CA PRO A 355 -4.19 -18.58 -33.39
C PRO A 355 -4.36 -17.40 -32.43
N LYS A 356 -4.75 -16.24 -32.98
CA LYS A 356 -4.70 -14.89 -32.40
C LYS A 356 -5.12 -14.75 -30.91
N ILE A 357 -5.92 -15.69 -30.39
CA ILE A 357 -6.44 -15.74 -29.01
C ILE A 357 -5.35 -16.00 -27.97
N ILE A 358 -4.48 -16.99 -28.18
CA ILE A 358 -3.46 -17.37 -27.19
C ILE A 358 -2.39 -16.29 -27.09
N ALA A 359 -1.98 -15.72 -28.23
CA ALA A 359 -1.11 -14.56 -28.28
C ALA A 359 -1.72 -13.37 -27.53
N ALA A 360 -3.02 -13.09 -27.72
CA ALA A 360 -3.73 -12.04 -27.00
C ALA A 360 -3.71 -12.26 -25.48
N GLN A 361 -3.92 -13.50 -25.04
CA GLN A 361 -3.94 -13.87 -23.63
C GLN A 361 -2.56 -13.72 -22.98
N LEU A 362 -1.50 -14.25 -23.59
CA LEU A 362 -0.13 -14.13 -23.07
C LEU A 362 0.33 -12.67 -23.00
N SER A 363 0.04 -11.88 -24.04
CA SER A 363 0.31 -10.44 -24.04
C SER A 363 -0.46 -9.74 -22.92
N LEU A 364 -1.78 -9.89 -22.83
CA LEU A 364 -2.61 -9.18 -21.84
C LEU A 364 -2.35 -9.61 -20.39
N TYR A 365 -1.94 -10.86 -20.17
CA TYR A 365 -1.56 -11.37 -18.86
C TYR A 365 -0.27 -10.72 -18.38
N ALA A 366 0.77 -10.74 -19.20
CA ALA A 366 2.04 -10.16 -18.82
C ALA A 366 1.94 -8.65 -18.63
N LEU A 367 1.11 -8.00 -19.45
CA LEU A 367 0.75 -6.59 -19.32
C LEU A 367 0.07 -6.32 -17.96
N GLY A 368 -0.94 -7.10 -17.54
CA GLY A 368 -1.58 -6.92 -16.23
C GLY A 368 -0.62 -7.02 -15.04
N VAL A 369 0.35 -7.92 -15.13
CA VAL A 369 1.38 -8.11 -14.10
C VAL A 369 2.44 -6.99 -14.13
N LEU A 370 2.76 -6.44 -15.32
CA LEU A 370 3.57 -5.22 -15.44
C LEU A 370 2.88 -4.00 -14.81
N GLY A 371 1.57 -3.83 -15.00
CA GLY A 371 0.81 -2.74 -14.40
C GLY A 371 0.87 -2.77 -12.86
N VAL A 372 0.74 -3.96 -12.26
CA VAL A 372 0.93 -4.16 -10.81
C VAL A 372 2.38 -3.87 -10.38
N SER A 373 3.36 -4.21 -11.22
CA SER A 373 4.78 -3.91 -10.95
C SER A 373 5.08 -2.41 -11.05
N ALA A 374 4.54 -1.71 -12.05
CA ALA A 374 4.64 -0.28 -12.22
C ALA A 374 3.91 0.51 -11.13
N ASP A 375 2.99 -0.12 -10.41
CA ASP A 375 2.37 0.42 -9.19
C ASP A 375 3.22 0.25 -7.93
N ASN A 376 4.25 -0.60 -7.96
CA ASN A 376 5.00 -0.97 -6.77
C ASN A 376 5.88 0.21 -6.30
N PRO A 377 5.61 0.81 -5.13
CA PRO A 377 6.35 1.96 -4.64
C PRO A 377 7.79 1.63 -4.21
N ALA A 378 8.15 0.34 -4.13
CA ALA A 378 9.53 -0.08 -3.91
C ALA A 378 10.42 0.06 -5.16
N ILE A 379 9.82 0.34 -6.33
CA ILE A 379 10.54 0.62 -7.58
C ILE A 379 10.69 2.14 -7.74
N PRO A 380 11.86 2.67 -8.14
CA PRO A 380 12.03 4.10 -8.38
C PRO A 380 11.05 4.66 -9.42
N ASP A 381 10.57 5.88 -9.21
CA ASP A 381 9.59 6.51 -10.12
C ASP A 381 10.06 6.61 -11.58
N SER A 382 11.37 6.83 -11.83
CA SER A 382 11.91 6.83 -13.20
C SER A 382 11.75 5.48 -13.89
N GLN A 383 12.10 4.39 -13.20
CA GLN A 383 11.92 3.03 -13.73
C GLN A 383 10.44 2.71 -13.90
N ARG A 384 9.58 3.14 -12.96
CA ARG A 384 8.13 2.95 -13.08
C ARG A 384 7.58 3.68 -14.31
N ILE A 385 8.06 4.89 -14.62
CA ILE A 385 7.69 5.62 -15.84
C ILE A 385 8.15 4.85 -17.08
N ASP A 386 9.41 4.41 -17.14
CA ASP A 386 9.95 3.69 -18.31
C ASP A 386 9.21 2.37 -18.54
N ILE A 387 8.98 1.59 -17.48
CA ILE A 387 8.17 0.36 -17.52
C ILE A 387 6.76 0.67 -18.03
N THR A 388 6.13 1.73 -17.53
CA THR A 388 4.75 2.07 -17.92
C THR A 388 4.67 2.55 -19.37
N LYS A 389 5.66 3.31 -19.87
CA LYS A 389 5.72 3.73 -21.28
C LYS A 389 5.91 2.54 -22.21
N MET A 390 6.92 1.71 -21.94
CA MET A 390 7.15 0.47 -22.69
C MET A 390 5.91 -0.42 -22.70
N PHE A 391 5.25 -0.55 -21.55
CA PHE A 391 3.99 -1.28 -21.42
C PHE A 391 2.88 -0.71 -22.32
N LEU A 392 2.67 0.60 -22.34
CA LEU A 392 1.64 1.22 -23.19
C LEU A 392 1.95 1.02 -24.68
N ASP A 393 3.22 1.13 -25.07
CA ASP A 393 3.66 0.87 -26.45
C ASP A 393 3.38 -0.59 -26.86
N LEU A 394 3.63 -1.53 -25.95
CA LEU A 394 3.32 -2.96 -26.16
C LEU A 394 1.81 -3.23 -26.26
N VAL A 395 0.97 -2.56 -25.46
CA VAL A 395 -0.50 -2.66 -25.58
C VAL A 395 -0.95 -2.15 -26.96
N GLU A 396 -0.40 -1.04 -27.44
CA GLU A 396 -0.74 -0.48 -28.75
C GLU A 396 -0.26 -1.38 -29.90
N LEU A 397 0.94 -1.97 -29.77
CA LEU A 397 1.44 -2.97 -30.71
C LEU A 397 0.51 -4.20 -30.78
N ALA A 398 0.11 -4.73 -29.62
CA ALA A 398 -0.80 -5.87 -29.54
C ALA A 398 -2.16 -5.53 -30.16
N LYS A 399 -2.72 -4.35 -29.86
CA LYS A 399 -3.97 -3.84 -30.44
C LYS A 399 -3.92 -3.78 -31.97
N ASN A 400 -2.77 -3.44 -32.56
CA ASN A 400 -2.59 -3.39 -34.01
C ASN A 400 -2.41 -4.77 -34.64
N LYS A 401 -1.68 -5.68 -33.98
CA LYS A 401 -1.41 -7.04 -34.50
C LYS A 401 -2.55 -8.04 -34.27
N ILE A 402 -3.41 -7.81 -33.27
CA ILE A 402 -4.42 -8.79 -32.82
C ILE A 402 -5.84 -8.20 -32.99
N LEU A 403 -6.47 -8.51 -34.13
CA LEU A 403 -7.80 -7.99 -34.51
C LEU A 403 -8.89 -8.23 -33.43
N MET A 404 -8.84 -9.36 -32.72
CA MET A 404 -9.81 -9.71 -31.67
C MET A 404 -9.85 -8.69 -30.52
N LEU A 405 -8.76 -7.97 -30.25
CA LEU A 405 -8.72 -6.93 -29.21
C LEU A 405 -9.59 -5.71 -29.53
N ASN A 406 -10.00 -5.56 -30.79
CA ASN A 406 -10.85 -4.46 -31.27
C ASN A 406 -12.27 -4.91 -31.61
N ASN A 407 -12.60 -6.19 -31.43
CA ASN A 407 -13.90 -6.72 -31.79
C ASN A 407 -14.87 -6.69 -30.59
N PRO A 408 -16.05 -6.04 -30.72
CA PRO A 408 -17.08 -5.99 -29.67
C PRO A 408 -17.59 -7.35 -29.19
N ASN A 409 -17.50 -8.42 -30.01
CA ASN A 409 -17.91 -9.77 -29.62
C ASN A 409 -16.99 -10.37 -28.54
N TYR A 410 -15.72 -9.96 -28.46
CA TYR A 410 -14.74 -10.46 -27.48
C TYR A 410 -14.70 -9.54 -26.26
N LYS A 411 -15.84 -9.45 -25.57
CA LYS A 411 -16.11 -8.54 -24.46
C LYS A 411 -15.03 -8.55 -23.36
N LEU A 412 -14.51 -9.73 -23.01
CA LEU A 412 -13.49 -9.89 -21.98
C LEU A 412 -12.13 -9.28 -22.38
N PHE A 413 -11.75 -9.41 -23.65
CA PHE A 413 -10.53 -8.79 -24.18
C PHE A 413 -10.61 -7.27 -24.25
N ILE A 414 -11.77 -6.71 -24.58
CA ILE A 414 -12.00 -5.26 -24.52
C ILE A 414 -11.82 -4.76 -23.10
N LEU A 415 -12.41 -5.44 -22.11
CA LEU A 415 -12.25 -5.09 -20.70
C LEU A 415 -10.78 -5.12 -20.28
N PHE A 416 -10.04 -6.18 -20.63
CA PHE A 416 -8.62 -6.31 -20.29
C PHE A 416 -7.80 -5.18 -20.90
N LYS A 417 -7.92 -4.97 -22.21
CA LYS A 417 -7.26 -3.87 -22.92
C LYS A 417 -7.55 -2.52 -22.28
N ASN A 418 -8.82 -2.20 -22.04
CA ASN A 418 -9.22 -0.91 -21.48
C ASN A 418 -8.71 -0.74 -20.05
N THR A 419 -8.79 -1.79 -19.22
CA THR A 419 -8.25 -1.77 -17.85
C THR A 419 -6.75 -1.47 -17.86
N GLN A 420 -6.01 -2.13 -18.73
CA GLN A 420 -4.57 -1.95 -18.89
C GLN A 420 -4.22 -0.53 -19.36
N LEU A 421 -4.89 -0.03 -20.40
CA LEU A 421 -4.69 1.34 -20.89
C LEU A 421 -5.04 2.37 -19.81
N SER A 422 -6.17 2.22 -19.12
CA SER A 422 -6.60 3.12 -18.06
C SER A 422 -5.59 3.15 -16.91
N ALA A 423 -5.12 1.97 -16.48
CA ALA A 423 -4.10 1.85 -15.44
C ALA A 423 -2.80 2.54 -15.84
N GLY A 424 -2.22 2.22 -17.01
CA GLY A 424 -0.96 2.80 -17.47
C GLY A 424 -1.04 4.32 -17.62
N ASN A 425 -2.12 4.83 -18.21
CA ASN A 425 -2.37 6.27 -18.32
C ASN A 425 -2.46 6.93 -16.92
N SER A 426 -3.20 6.35 -15.98
CA SER A 426 -3.29 6.94 -14.62
C SER A 426 -1.97 6.88 -13.83
N ILE A 427 -1.13 5.85 -14.05
CA ILE A 427 0.20 5.74 -13.44
C ILE A 427 1.11 6.83 -14.00
N LEU A 428 1.21 6.99 -15.33
CA LEU A 428 1.99 8.07 -15.95
C LEU A 428 1.50 9.44 -15.53
N GLY A 429 0.18 9.63 -15.52
CA GLY A 429 -0.46 10.85 -15.04
C GLY A 429 -0.04 11.23 -13.62
N ASN A 430 0.10 10.24 -12.73
CA ASN A 430 0.51 10.45 -11.35
C ASN A 430 2.03 10.64 -11.15
N LEU A 431 2.87 10.07 -12.03
CA LEU A 431 4.34 10.09 -11.86
C LEU A 431 5.06 11.19 -12.64
N ILE A 432 4.51 11.62 -13.79
CA ILE A 432 5.13 12.62 -14.65
C ILE A 432 5.03 14.00 -13.99
N LYS A 433 6.16 14.71 -13.91
CA LYS A 433 6.25 16.04 -13.29
C LYS A 433 5.72 17.16 -14.19
N ASP A 434 5.80 17.00 -15.51
CA ASP A 434 5.23 17.96 -16.44
C ASP A 434 3.70 17.96 -16.31
N LYS A 435 3.13 19.09 -15.87
CA LYS A 435 1.70 19.17 -15.55
C LYS A 435 0.81 18.97 -16.77
N LYS A 436 1.25 19.38 -17.97
CA LYS A 436 0.45 19.29 -19.19
C LYS A 436 0.40 17.84 -19.68
N GLU A 437 1.55 17.17 -19.71
CA GLU A 437 1.67 15.76 -20.05
C GLU A 437 0.96 14.88 -19.02
N SER A 438 1.16 15.14 -17.72
CA SER A 438 0.43 14.49 -16.62
C SER A 438 -1.09 14.61 -16.80
N SER A 439 -1.61 15.82 -17.05
CA SER A 439 -3.06 16.03 -17.25
C SER A 439 -3.59 15.28 -18.47
N ARG A 440 -2.84 15.21 -19.57
CA ARG A 440 -3.22 14.45 -20.77
C ARG A 440 -3.39 12.96 -20.46
N TYR A 441 -2.43 12.37 -19.73
CA TYR A 441 -2.50 10.98 -19.33
C TYR A 441 -3.64 10.74 -18.33
N LEU A 442 -3.84 11.62 -17.35
CA LEU A 442 -4.97 11.52 -16.41
C LEU A 442 -6.32 11.57 -17.13
N GLN A 443 -6.49 12.45 -18.11
CA GLN A 443 -7.71 12.57 -18.91
C GLN A 443 -7.98 11.30 -19.74
N SER A 444 -6.97 10.79 -20.44
CA SER A 444 -7.07 9.53 -21.18
C SER A 444 -7.43 8.36 -20.24
N GLY A 445 -6.78 8.29 -19.08
CA GLY A 445 -7.08 7.29 -18.05
C GLY A 445 -8.51 7.38 -17.54
N PHE A 446 -9.03 8.60 -17.38
CA PHE A 446 -10.40 8.91 -16.95
C PHE A 446 -11.46 8.47 -17.97
N GLU A 447 -11.30 8.83 -19.24
CA GLU A 447 -12.24 8.49 -20.31
C GLU A 447 -12.44 6.96 -20.38
N ILE A 448 -11.32 6.21 -20.34
CA ILE A 448 -11.33 4.75 -20.36
C ILE A 448 -11.89 4.17 -19.05
N PHE A 449 -11.55 4.74 -17.88
CA PHE A 449 -12.08 4.29 -16.58
C PHE A 449 -13.61 4.41 -16.51
N ASN A 450 -14.17 5.49 -17.04
CA ASN A 450 -15.62 5.67 -17.09
C ASN A 450 -16.30 4.61 -17.94
N GLU A 451 -15.72 4.26 -19.10
CA GLU A 451 -16.22 3.17 -19.92
C GLU A 451 -16.20 1.85 -19.16
N ILE A 452 -15.07 1.51 -18.50
CA ILE A 452 -14.97 0.30 -17.66
C ILE A 452 -16.05 0.27 -16.58
N SER A 453 -16.29 1.38 -15.89
CA SER A 453 -17.26 1.47 -14.79
C SER A 453 -18.72 1.22 -15.21
N LYS A 454 -19.03 1.35 -16.51
CA LYS A 454 -20.36 1.07 -17.06
C LYS A 454 -20.56 -0.40 -17.40
N TYR A 455 -19.48 -1.18 -17.53
CA TYR A 455 -19.60 -2.61 -17.82
C TYR A 455 -20.21 -3.35 -16.63
N ASN A 456 -21.37 -3.98 -16.86
CA ASN A 456 -22.06 -4.81 -15.89
C ASN A 456 -22.24 -6.21 -16.50
N TYR A 457 -21.80 -7.27 -15.80
CA TYR A 457 -22.04 -8.66 -16.22
C TYR A 457 -22.80 -9.42 -15.10
N PRO A 458 -24.13 -9.24 -15.01
CA PRO A 458 -24.91 -9.66 -13.83
C PRO A 458 -24.98 -11.18 -13.62
N LYS A 459 -24.86 -11.98 -14.69
CA LYS A 459 -25.08 -13.44 -14.63
C LYS A 459 -23.82 -14.23 -14.22
N TYR A 460 -22.66 -13.57 -14.15
CA TYR A 460 -21.35 -14.21 -13.94
C TYR A 460 -20.61 -13.71 -12.71
N GLU A 461 -21.34 -13.08 -11.79
CA GLU A 461 -20.79 -12.53 -10.54
C GLU A 461 -20.16 -13.59 -9.62
N ASN A 462 -20.18 -14.87 -10.00
CA ASN A 462 -19.54 -15.96 -9.25
C ASN A 462 -18.52 -16.76 -10.08
N THR A 463 -18.23 -16.39 -11.34
CA THR A 463 -17.66 -17.34 -12.30
C THR A 463 -16.17 -17.13 -12.62
N PHE A 464 -15.61 -15.92 -12.48
CA PHE A 464 -14.30 -15.60 -13.06
C PHE A 464 -13.28 -14.99 -12.08
N ASN A 465 -12.26 -15.78 -11.68
CA ASN A 465 -11.18 -15.31 -10.80
C ASN A 465 -10.38 -14.14 -11.41
N TYR A 466 -10.00 -14.20 -12.69
CA TYR A 466 -9.19 -13.13 -13.30
C TYR A 466 -9.98 -11.86 -13.56
N TYR A 467 -11.28 -11.97 -13.85
CA TYR A 467 -12.17 -10.81 -13.96
C TYR A 467 -12.10 -9.95 -12.69
N SER A 468 -12.07 -10.59 -11.51
CA SER A 468 -11.90 -9.89 -10.23
C SER A 468 -10.58 -9.11 -10.14
N GLY A 469 -9.46 -9.68 -10.64
CA GLY A 469 -8.14 -9.03 -10.65
C GLY A 469 -8.10 -7.79 -11.54
N TYR A 470 -8.69 -7.84 -12.74
CA TYR A 470 -8.76 -6.67 -13.63
C TYR A 470 -9.66 -5.56 -13.05
N LEU A 471 -10.79 -5.92 -12.44
CA LEU A 471 -11.63 -4.94 -11.75
C LEU A 471 -10.92 -4.31 -10.54
N VAL A 472 -10.12 -5.09 -9.79
CA VAL A 472 -9.24 -4.55 -8.74
C VAL A 472 -8.22 -3.54 -9.30
N ILE A 473 -7.59 -3.84 -10.45
CA ILE A 473 -6.70 -2.91 -11.15
C ILE A 473 -7.45 -1.64 -11.59
N ALA A 474 -8.67 -1.78 -12.14
CA ALA A 474 -9.51 -0.65 -12.51
C ALA A 474 -9.89 0.21 -11.31
N SER A 475 -10.23 -0.39 -10.16
CA SER A 475 -10.51 0.33 -8.92
C SER A 475 -9.30 1.13 -8.43
N ARG A 476 -8.08 0.59 -8.54
CA ARG A 476 -6.85 1.34 -8.26
C ARG A 476 -6.74 2.57 -9.16
N THR A 477 -7.12 2.47 -10.43
CA THR A 477 -7.17 3.63 -11.33
C THR A 477 -8.14 4.70 -10.83
N GLY A 478 -9.36 4.33 -10.45
CA GLY A 478 -10.30 5.27 -9.84
C GLY A 478 -9.73 5.96 -8.59
N ILE A 479 -9.06 5.22 -7.71
CA ILE A 479 -8.39 5.80 -6.53
C ILE A 479 -7.25 6.76 -6.92
N ARG A 480 -6.43 6.42 -7.93
CA ARG A 480 -5.36 7.32 -8.43
C ARG A 480 -5.94 8.60 -9.04
N LEU A 481 -7.01 8.49 -9.84
CA LEU A 481 -7.71 9.65 -10.41
C LEU A 481 -8.25 10.55 -9.28
N ALA A 482 -8.90 9.98 -8.26
CA ALA A 482 -9.37 10.73 -7.09
C ALA A 482 -8.27 11.49 -6.35
N ARG A 483 -7.05 10.94 -6.26
CA ARG A 483 -5.92 11.63 -5.63
C ARG A 483 -5.48 12.88 -6.41
N ASN A 484 -5.60 12.84 -7.74
CA ASN A 484 -5.15 13.90 -8.64
C ASN A 484 -6.23 14.95 -8.96
N SER A 485 -7.49 14.72 -8.60
CA SER A 485 -8.55 15.73 -8.70
C SER A 485 -8.40 16.86 -7.68
N SER A 486 -8.90 18.04 -8.01
CA SER A 486 -8.96 19.20 -7.11
C SER A 486 -10.30 19.28 -6.36
N GLU A 487 -11.41 18.94 -7.01
CA GLU A 487 -12.76 19.08 -6.46
C GLU A 487 -13.20 17.86 -5.64
N ILE A 488 -13.75 18.09 -4.44
CA ILE A 488 -14.19 17.00 -3.53
C ILE A 488 -15.30 16.15 -4.16
N SER A 489 -16.23 16.77 -4.89
CA SER A 489 -17.32 16.09 -5.61
C SER A 489 -16.78 15.07 -6.62
N GLU A 490 -15.77 15.47 -7.39
CA GLU A 490 -15.12 14.63 -8.38
C GLU A 490 -14.35 13.47 -7.72
N LYS A 491 -13.61 13.76 -6.64
CA LYS A 491 -12.93 12.74 -5.82
C LYS A 491 -13.91 11.68 -5.37
N LEU A 492 -15.04 12.10 -4.78
CA LEU A 492 -16.08 11.21 -4.28
C LEU A 492 -16.66 10.34 -5.40
N ASN A 493 -16.97 10.92 -6.55
CA ASN A 493 -17.45 10.15 -7.71
C ASN A 493 -16.50 9.00 -8.08
N TYR A 494 -15.18 9.27 -8.15
CA TYR A 494 -14.20 8.25 -8.47
C TYR A 494 -14.08 7.16 -7.41
N VAL A 495 -13.99 7.53 -6.13
CA VAL A 495 -13.87 6.53 -5.06
C VAL A 495 -15.14 5.70 -4.89
N TYR A 496 -16.33 6.27 -5.14
CA TYR A 496 -17.57 5.49 -5.15
C TYR A 496 -17.63 4.50 -6.31
N LYS A 497 -17.23 4.90 -7.52
CA LYS A 497 -17.12 3.97 -8.66
C LYS A 497 -16.10 2.86 -8.40
N ALA A 498 -14.94 3.22 -7.86
CA ALA A 498 -13.92 2.23 -7.49
C ALA A 498 -14.43 1.26 -6.42
N LEU A 499 -15.16 1.76 -5.42
CA LEU A 499 -15.79 0.95 -4.37
C LEU A 499 -16.84 0.00 -4.94
N ASP A 500 -17.70 0.45 -5.86
CA ASP A 500 -18.70 -0.41 -6.51
C ASP A 500 -18.05 -1.61 -7.21
N LEU A 501 -16.99 -1.37 -8.00
CA LEU A 501 -16.21 -2.42 -8.63
C LEU A 501 -15.56 -3.39 -7.62
N LEU A 502 -15.04 -2.87 -6.49
CA LEU A 502 -14.45 -3.69 -5.44
C LEU A 502 -15.49 -4.56 -4.71
N LEU A 503 -16.66 -4.01 -4.43
CA LEU A 503 -17.74 -4.73 -3.74
C LEU A 503 -18.32 -5.85 -4.62
N LYS A 504 -18.49 -5.60 -5.92
CA LYS A 504 -18.89 -6.63 -6.90
C LYS A 504 -17.92 -7.80 -6.90
N THR A 505 -16.62 -7.54 -6.74
CA THR A 505 -15.57 -8.56 -6.82
C THR A 505 -15.26 -9.27 -5.50
N LYS A 506 -15.74 -8.79 -4.36
CA LYS A 506 -15.42 -9.33 -3.02
C LYS A 506 -15.69 -10.84 -2.91
N LYS A 507 -16.78 -11.34 -3.51
CA LYS A 507 -17.17 -12.76 -3.49
C LYS A 507 -16.42 -13.62 -4.51
N MET A 508 -15.88 -13.02 -5.55
CA MET A 508 -15.16 -13.71 -6.64
C MET A 508 -13.66 -13.82 -6.39
N ALA A 509 -13.10 -12.85 -5.66
CA ALA A 509 -11.67 -12.73 -5.53
C ALA A 509 -11.11 -13.85 -4.65
N VAL A 510 -10.03 -14.50 -5.11
CA VAL A 510 -9.35 -15.60 -4.42
C VAL A 510 -7.86 -15.37 -4.28
N GLY A 511 -7.21 -16.13 -3.39
CA GLY A 511 -5.76 -16.13 -3.24
C GLY A 511 -5.22 -14.72 -2.98
N PHE A 512 -4.30 -14.28 -3.85
CA PHE A 512 -3.69 -12.96 -3.79
C PHE A 512 -4.70 -11.80 -4.06
N TRP A 513 -5.60 -11.97 -5.03
CA TRP A 513 -6.55 -10.92 -5.41
C TRP A 513 -7.59 -10.67 -4.34
N HIS A 514 -7.93 -11.68 -3.54
CA HIS A 514 -8.83 -11.52 -2.39
C HIS A 514 -8.26 -10.57 -1.35
N ILE A 515 -7.00 -10.77 -0.95
CA ILE A 515 -6.41 -9.92 0.08
C ILE A 515 -6.24 -8.49 -0.43
N GLU A 516 -5.80 -8.32 -1.68
CA GLU A 516 -5.71 -7.01 -2.32
C GLU A 516 -7.09 -6.32 -2.38
N ASN A 517 -8.15 -7.05 -2.74
CA ASN A 517 -9.51 -6.54 -2.76
C ASN A 517 -9.97 -6.04 -1.37
N LEU A 518 -9.80 -6.85 -0.32
CA LEU A 518 -10.19 -6.47 1.05
C LEU A 518 -9.45 -5.21 1.53
N PHE A 519 -8.15 -5.13 1.26
CA PHE A 519 -7.34 -3.95 1.57
C PHE A 519 -7.85 -2.71 0.84
N LEU A 520 -8.14 -2.83 -0.46
CA LEU A 520 -8.63 -1.71 -1.25
C LEU A 520 -10.03 -1.28 -0.83
N ILE A 521 -10.92 -2.21 -0.42
CA ILE A 521 -12.23 -1.86 0.15
C ILE A 521 -12.04 -1.02 1.42
N GLY A 522 -11.22 -1.49 2.37
CA GLY A 522 -10.92 -0.75 3.59
C GLY A 522 -10.32 0.64 3.31
N ASN A 523 -9.33 0.71 2.42
CA ASN A 523 -8.72 1.97 1.98
C ASN A 523 -9.74 2.92 1.35
N THR A 524 -10.61 2.40 0.48
CA THR A 524 -11.58 3.22 -0.24
C THR A 524 -12.66 3.76 0.70
N TYR A 525 -13.18 2.94 1.62
CA TYR A 525 -14.07 3.42 2.68
C TYR A 525 -13.38 4.46 3.56
N TYR A 526 -12.12 4.24 3.96
CA TYR A 526 -11.38 5.21 4.76
C TYR A 526 -11.23 6.56 4.04
N GLN A 527 -10.91 6.56 2.75
CA GLN A 527 -10.83 7.78 1.94
C GLN A 527 -12.19 8.49 1.82
N ILE A 528 -13.27 7.74 1.59
CA ILE A 528 -14.64 8.32 1.55
C ILE A 528 -14.97 8.93 2.92
N GLY A 529 -14.71 8.21 4.01
CA GLY A 529 -14.92 8.70 5.38
C GLY A 529 -14.11 9.97 5.67
N LYS A 530 -12.84 10.04 5.24
CA LYS A 530 -12.00 11.24 5.37
C LYS A 530 -12.54 12.43 4.56
N LEU A 531 -13.07 12.19 3.36
CA LEU A 531 -13.60 13.25 2.48
C LEU A 531 -14.98 13.75 2.90
N THR A 532 -15.81 12.89 3.51
CA THR A 532 -17.19 13.19 3.92
C THR A 532 -17.34 13.54 5.40
N ASP A 533 -16.32 13.25 6.22
CA ASP A 533 -16.36 13.32 7.68
C ASP A 533 -17.48 12.43 8.29
N ASP A 534 -17.82 11.31 7.63
CA ASP A 534 -18.86 10.37 8.08
C ASP A 534 -18.26 9.18 8.86
N ASN A 535 -18.47 9.19 10.18
CA ASN A 535 -18.03 8.12 11.09
C ASN A 535 -18.64 6.75 10.76
N LYS A 536 -19.85 6.68 10.16
CA LYS A 536 -20.44 5.40 9.74
C LYS A 536 -19.63 4.76 8.62
N ILE A 537 -19.07 5.57 7.72
CA ILE A 537 -18.22 5.10 6.62
C ILE A 537 -16.85 4.69 7.16
N LEU A 538 -16.29 5.42 8.12
CA LEU A 538 -15.06 5.01 8.82
C LEU A 538 -15.22 3.65 9.52
N ASN A 539 -16.38 3.39 10.14
CA ASN A 539 -16.68 2.08 10.71
C ASN A 539 -16.78 0.97 9.65
N LYS A 540 -17.28 1.26 8.43
CA LYS A 540 -17.23 0.30 7.31
C LYS A 540 -15.80 0.00 6.88
N ALA A 541 -14.90 0.99 6.91
CA ALA A 541 -13.49 0.79 6.66
C ALA A 541 -12.86 -0.15 7.70
N HIS A 542 -13.15 0.08 8.99
CA HIS A 542 -12.73 -0.80 10.08
C HIS A 542 -13.18 -2.25 9.84
N LEU A 543 -14.47 -2.47 9.54
CA LEU A 543 -15.01 -3.81 9.31
C LEU A 543 -14.33 -4.52 8.12
N ALA A 544 -14.12 -3.81 7.01
CA ALA A 544 -13.42 -4.37 5.86
C ALA A 544 -11.96 -4.76 6.18
N TYR A 545 -11.30 -4.01 7.06
CA TYR A 545 -9.97 -4.36 7.55
C TYR A 545 -9.98 -5.54 8.54
N MET A 546 -11.02 -5.71 9.34
CA MET A 546 -11.18 -6.90 10.18
C MET A 546 -11.30 -8.18 9.33
N ASP A 547 -12.08 -8.13 8.23
CA ASP A 547 -12.13 -9.23 7.25
C ASP A 547 -10.74 -9.54 6.68
N ALA A 548 -9.94 -8.50 6.39
CA ALA A 548 -8.56 -8.66 5.89
C ALA A 548 -7.62 -9.28 6.93
N ILE A 549 -7.76 -8.94 8.21
CA ILE A 549 -6.98 -9.55 9.31
C ILE A 549 -7.30 -11.04 9.43
N GLU A 550 -8.58 -11.41 9.41
CA GLU A 550 -8.98 -12.82 9.50
C GLU A 550 -8.39 -13.62 8.34
N TYR A 551 -8.48 -13.09 7.12
CA TYR A 551 -7.87 -13.70 5.94
C TYR A 551 -6.35 -13.84 6.08
N CYS A 552 -5.65 -12.75 6.43
CA CYS A 552 -4.20 -12.77 6.63
C CYS A 552 -3.75 -13.77 7.70
N LYS A 553 -4.46 -13.84 8.82
CA LYS A 553 -4.18 -14.76 9.92
C LYS A 553 -4.25 -16.21 9.46
N ASN A 554 -5.31 -16.56 8.72
CA ASN A 554 -5.50 -17.91 8.18
C ASN A 554 -4.42 -18.30 7.13
N LYS A 555 -3.86 -17.32 6.42
CA LYS A 555 -2.83 -17.52 5.38
C LYS A 555 -1.38 -17.38 5.89
N GLY A 556 -1.19 -16.82 7.09
CA GLY A 556 0.12 -16.50 7.64
C GLY A 556 0.78 -15.25 7.01
N TYR A 557 0.00 -14.35 6.40
CA TYR A 557 0.50 -13.10 5.80
C TYR A 557 0.72 -12.01 6.86
N PHE A 558 1.65 -12.25 7.79
CA PHE A 558 1.84 -11.41 8.97
C PHE A 558 2.33 -9.98 8.64
N ASN A 559 3.07 -9.80 7.55
CA ASN A 559 3.48 -8.48 7.07
C ASN A 559 2.27 -7.64 6.62
N LEU A 560 1.34 -8.26 5.89
CA LEU A 560 0.11 -7.60 5.46
C LEU A 560 -0.79 -7.34 6.68
N MET A 561 -0.94 -8.32 7.58
CA MET A 561 -1.70 -8.18 8.81
C MET A 561 -1.22 -6.98 9.65
N GLY A 562 0.09 -6.80 9.79
CA GLY A 562 0.67 -5.64 10.47
C GLY A 562 0.26 -4.32 9.82
N THR A 563 0.29 -4.23 8.49
CA THR A 563 -0.19 -3.05 7.75
C THR A 563 -1.66 -2.77 7.97
N VAL A 564 -2.52 -3.81 8.02
CA VAL A 564 -3.95 -3.62 8.31
C VAL A 564 -4.17 -3.05 9.70
N TYR A 565 -3.46 -3.56 10.71
CA TYR A 565 -3.56 -3.04 12.06
C TYR A 565 -3.14 -1.56 12.16
N VAL A 566 -2.12 -1.12 11.41
CA VAL A 566 -1.76 0.30 11.30
C VAL A 566 -2.93 1.13 10.73
N ASN A 567 -3.58 0.64 9.66
CA ASN A 567 -4.73 1.34 9.08
C ASN A 567 -5.93 1.42 10.04
N ILE A 568 -6.19 0.36 10.81
CA ILE A 568 -7.23 0.38 11.86
C ILE A 568 -6.84 1.38 12.94
N ALA A 569 -5.58 1.41 13.39
CA ALA A 569 -5.13 2.38 14.39
C ALA A 569 -5.38 3.83 13.95
N GLN A 570 -5.15 4.15 12.67
CA GLN A 570 -5.45 5.47 12.10
C GLN A 570 -6.96 5.79 12.04
N ILE A 571 -7.81 4.77 11.82
CA ILE A 571 -9.27 4.93 11.90
C ILE A 571 -9.69 5.20 13.34
N GLU A 572 -9.19 4.42 14.29
CA GLU A 572 -9.50 4.58 15.72
C GLU A 572 -9.04 5.95 16.25
N ASP A 573 -7.83 6.40 15.91
CA ASP A 573 -7.34 7.75 16.24
C ASP A 573 -8.29 8.83 15.68
N ARG A 574 -8.70 8.71 14.41
CA ARG A 574 -9.67 9.63 13.79
C ARG A 574 -11.05 9.62 14.46
N LEU A 575 -11.47 8.47 14.99
CA LEU A 575 -12.72 8.33 15.75
C LEU A 575 -12.58 8.82 17.20
N GLY A 576 -11.36 9.19 17.66
CA GLY A 576 -11.06 9.60 19.03
C GLY A 576 -10.83 8.44 20.00
N ASN A 577 -10.72 7.21 19.49
CA ASN A 577 -10.53 5.99 20.27
C ASN A 577 -9.04 5.69 20.50
N PHE A 578 -8.30 6.63 21.09
CA PHE A 578 -6.83 6.59 21.17
C PHE A 578 -6.27 5.33 21.86
N LEU A 579 -6.93 4.80 22.89
CA LEU A 579 -6.48 3.55 23.52
C LEU A 579 -6.60 2.36 22.57
N SER A 580 -7.70 2.26 21.82
CA SER A 580 -7.88 1.25 20.76
C SER A 580 -6.85 1.43 19.64
N ALA A 581 -6.53 2.67 19.27
CA ALA A 581 -5.48 2.96 18.30
C ALA A 581 -4.12 2.44 18.78
N ALA A 582 -3.77 2.69 20.05
CA ALA A 582 -2.54 2.18 20.65
C ALA A 582 -2.47 0.65 20.61
N GLU A 583 -3.52 -0.06 21.03
CA GLU A 583 -3.53 -1.53 21.00
C GLU A 583 -3.41 -2.09 19.58
N ASN A 584 -3.98 -1.42 18.57
CA ASN A 584 -3.78 -1.81 17.18
C ASN A 584 -2.34 -1.58 16.71
N TYR A 585 -1.66 -0.49 17.10
CA TYR A 585 -0.22 -0.34 16.82
C TYR A 585 0.62 -1.44 17.48
N LYS A 586 0.25 -1.89 18.67
CA LYS A 586 0.90 -3.04 19.33
C LYS A 586 0.69 -4.34 18.55
N ASN A 587 -0.55 -4.62 18.15
CA ASN A 587 -0.86 -5.78 17.30
C ASN A 587 -0.10 -5.73 15.96
N ALA A 588 0.09 -4.53 15.39
CA ALA A 588 0.91 -4.36 14.20
C ALA A 588 2.37 -4.75 14.45
N ILE A 589 2.98 -4.27 15.55
CA ILE A 589 4.35 -4.60 15.96
C ILE A 589 4.51 -6.11 16.14
N ASP A 590 3.59 -6.77 16.86
CA ASP A 590 3.62 -8.22 17.10
C ASP A 590 3.49 -9.01 15.78
N SER A 591 2.66 -8.54 14.87
CA SER A 591 2.51 -9.12 13.52
C SER A 591 3.81 -8.97 12.71
N PHE A 592 4.46 -7.82 12.79
CA PHE A 592 5.74 -7.59 12.12
C PHE A 592 6.87 -8.42 12.72
N ASP A 593 6.86 -8.69 14.03
CA ASP A 593 7.78 -9.65 14.66
C ASP A 593 7.64 -11.05 14.07
N GLN A 594 6.41 -11.53 13.93
CA GLN A 594 6.15 -12.80 13.26
C GLN A 594 6.61 -12.77 11.81
N ALA A 595 6.36 -11.67 11.09
CA ALA A 595 6.78 -11.51 9.70
C ALA A 595 8.31 -11.62 9.54
N ILE A 596 9.10 -10.96 10.39
CA ILE A 596 10.57 -10.98 10.33
C ILE A 596 11.13 -12.41 10.41
N LEU A 597 10.53 -13.30 11.22
CA LEU A 597 10.93 -14.70 11.32
C LEU A 597 10.81 -15.46 9.99
N THR A 598 9.97 -14.97 9.08
CA THR A 598 9.63 -15.65 7.81
C THR A 598 10.35 -15.06 6.60
N LEU A 599 10.80 -13.81 6.71
CA LEU A 599 11.37 -13.05 5.60
C LEU A 599 12.83 -13.45 5.37
N THR A 600 13.13 -13.97 4.19
CA THR A 600 14.52 -14.26 3.79
C THR A 600 15.26 -13.07 3.19
N TYR A 601 14.56 -11.98 2.88
CA TYR A 601 15.17 -10.78 2.32
C TYR A 601 15.59 -9.82 3.42
N SER A 602 16.89 -9.83 3.73
CA SER A 602 17.49 -9.10 4.85
C SER A 602 17.27 -7.58 4.81
N LYS A 603 17.11 -6.96 3.63
CA LYS A 603 16.80 -5.53 3.53
C LYS A 603 15.36 -5.20 3.94
N LEU A 604 14.37 -6.03 3.58
CA LEU A 604 12.98 -5.81 4.03
C LEU A 604 12.85 -6.08 5.53
N GLY A 605 13.55 -7.09 6.06
CA GLY A 605 13.64 -7.31 7.51
C GLY A 605 14.11 -6.06 8.26
N LYS A 606 15.22 -5.44 7.82
CA LYS A 606 15.72 -4.17 8.39
C LYS A 606 14.73 -3.01 8.28
N LYS A 607 14.00 -2.89 7.16
CA LYS A 607 12.95 -1.88 6.98
C LYS A 607 11.78 -2.09 7.95
N ILE A 608 11.35 -3.34 8.10
CA ILE A 608 10.27 -3.69 9.05
C ILE A 608 10.72 -3.44 10.48
N GLU A 609 11.95 -3.79 10.85
CA GLU A 609 12.50 -3.50 12.18
C GLU A 609 12.49 -2.00 12.49
N LYS A 610 12.87 -1.17 11.52
CA LYS A 610 12.76 0.29 11.62
C LYS A 610 11.31 0.76 11.73
N LEU A 611 10.39 0.18 10.95
CA LEU A 611 8.95 0.45 11.04
C LEU A 611 8.43 0.15 12.43
N LYS A 612 8.78 -1.01 12.99
CA LYS A 612 8.39 -1.38 14.35
C LYS A 612 8.83 -0.34 15.38
N ASN A 613 10.07 0.13 15.33
CA ASN A 613 10.54 1.17 16.25
C ASN A 613 9.76 2.48 16.10
N TYR A 614 9.37 2.85 14.87
CA TYR A 614 8.51 4.00 14.63
C TYR A 614 7.09 3.79 15.17
N LEU A 615 6.52 2.60 14.95
CA LEU A 615 5.19 2.23 15.46
C LEU A 615 5.16 2.12 16.99
N GLN A 616 6.28 1.80 17.64
CA GLN A 616 6.41 1.85 19.10
C GLN A 616 6.25 3.28 19.61
N ALA A 617 6.85 4.27 18.95
CA ALA A 617 6.62 5.66 19.29
C ALA A 617 5.13 6.03 19.13
N TRP A 618 4.48 5.58 18.05
CA TRP A 618 3.05 5.82 17.81
C TRP A 618 2.13 5.16 18.84
N ASN A 619 2.40 3.93 19.25
CA ASN A 619 1.68 3.27 20.35
C ASN A 619 1.72 4.12 21.63
N ILE A 620 2.88 4.68 21.97
CA ILE A 620 3.07 5.51 23.15
C ILE A 620 2.40 6.89 22.97
N ILE A 621 2.46 7.48 21.78
CA ILE A 621 1.76 8.74 21.45
C ILE A 621 0.25 8.60 21.64
N GLU A 622 -0.35 7.52 21.13
CA GLU A 622 -1.77 7.27 21.29
C GLU A 622 -2.17 7.03 22.75
N ARG A 623 -1.32 6.38 23.54
CA ARG A 623 -1.50 6.29 25.00
C ARG A 623 -1.42 7.66 25.67
N ALA A 624 -0.50 8.52 25.23
CA ALA A 624 -0.39 9.89 25.74
C ALA A 624 -1.66 10.70 25.45
N LYS A 625 -2.22 10.61 24.24
CA LYS A 625 -3.52 11.22 23.88
C LYS A 625 -4.68 10.68 24.73
N SER A 626 -4.70 9.37 25.01
CA SER A 626 -5.70 8.78 25.89
C SER A 626 -5.59 9.33 27.32
N TYR A 627 -4.38 9.40 27.89
CA TYR A 627 -4.17 9.99 29.23
C TYR A 627 -4.49 11.48 29.27
N HIS A 628 -4.15 12.22 28.21
CA HIS A 628 -4.52 13.63 28.05
C HIS A 628 -6.03 13.83 28.10
N THR A 629 -6.78 13.01 27.34
CA THR A 629 -8.25 13.05 27.31
C THR A 629 -8.87 12.67 28.66
N LEU A 630 -8.19 11.79 29.42
CA LEU A 630 -8.56 11.42 30.80
C LEU A 630 -8.00 12.40 31.86
N GLU A 631 -7.41 13.52 31.43
CA GLU A 631 -6.83 14.55 32.30
C GLU A 631 -5.64 14.10 33.18
N ASP A 632 -5.06 12.93 32.92
CA ASP A 632 -3.84 12.44 33.59
C ASP A 632 -2.59 12.99 32.88
N HIS A 633 -2.40 14.31 33.00
CA HIS A 633 -1.32 15.04 32.33
C HIS A 633 0.08 14.56 32.73
N TYR A 634 0.24 14.01 33.94
CA TYR A 634 1.52 13.46 34.37
C TYR A 634 1.91 12.22 33.54
N LYS A 635 0.98 11.27 33.38
CA LYS A 635 1.23 10.11 32.50
C LYS A 635 1.32 10.52 31.05
N ALA A 636 0.52 11.49 30.59
CA ALA A 636 0.61 12.00 29.22
C ALA A 636 2.00 12.59 28.94
N GLN A 637 2.54 13.42 29.85
CA GLN A 637 3.89 13.96 29.78
C GLN A 637 4.94 12.86 29.58
N ILE A 638 4.96 11.86 30.48
CA ILE A 638 5.95 10.78 30.45
C ILE A 638 5.91 10.04 29.11
N ASN A 639 4.72 9.72 28.62
CA ASN A 639 4.57 9.01 27.34
C ASN A 639 5.05 9.86 26.16
N TYR A 640 4.67 11.15 26.08
CA TYR A 640 5.16 12.03 25.01
C TYR A 640 6.68 12.20 25.04
N GLU A 641 7.28 12.30 26.22
CA GLU A 641 8.74 12.37 26.38
C GLU A 641 9.44 11.09 25.91
N GLN A 642 8.90 9.92 26.28
CA GLN A 642 9.40 8.63 25.81
C GLN A 642 9.29 8.48 24.29
N ALA A 643 8.13 8.82 23.70
CA ALA A 643 7.94 8.77 22.26
C ALA A 643 8.90 9.72 21.52
N SER A 644 9.10 10.93 22.05
CA SER A 644 10.07 11.89 21.51
C SER A 644 11.49 11.31 21.50
N GLN A 645 11.90 10.62 22.57
CA GLN A 645 13.22 10.00 22.66
C GLN A 645 13.41 8.85 21.67
N ILE A 646 12.38 8.03 21.43
CA ILE A 646 12.42 6.99 20.38
C ILE A 646 12.58 7.65 19.01
N LEU A 647 11.76 8.65 18.69
CA LEU A 647 11.81 9.36 17.41
C LEU A 647 13.16 10.04 17.17
N LYS A 648 13.78 10.61 18.22
CA LYS A 648 15.10 11.24 18.16
C LYS A 648 16.19 10.29 17.64
N ASN A 649 16.08 9.00 17.99
CA ASN A 649 17.04 7.96 17.59
C ASN A 649 16.77 7.42 16.17
N LEU A 650 15.64 7.76 15.56
CA LEU A 650 15.29 7.35 14.20
C LEU A 650 15.69 8.42 13.18
N ARG A 651 16.82 8.23 12.49
CA ARG A 651 17.44 9.23 11.58
C ARG A 651 16.45 9.95 10.64
N GLU A 652 15.50 9.22 10.06
CA GLU A 652 14.52 9.75 9.10
C GLU A 652 13.35 10.48 9.74
N TYR A 653 12.99 10.12 10.97
CA TYR A 653 11.82 10.66 11.69
C TYR A 653 12.21 11.55 12.87
N LYS A 654 13.51 11.78 13.08
CA LYS A 654 14.04 12.65 14.14
C LYS A 654 13.49 14.07 14.12
N PHE A 655 12.97 14.53 12.98
CA PHE A 655 12.34 15.83 12.85
C PHE A 655 11.01 15.94 13.61
N GLU A 656 10.35 14.81 13.92
CA GLU A 656 9.10 14.77 14.70
C GLU A 656 9.37 14.83 16.21
N SER A 657 10.57 14.46 16.67
CA SER A 657 10.92 14.43 18.10
C SER A 657 10.71 15.77 18.82
N PRO A 658 11.17 16.93 18.30
CA PRO A 658 10.93 18.22 18.95
C PRO A 658 9.45 18.57 19.12
N PHE A 659 8.59 18.12 18.19
CA PHE A 659 7.15 18.35 18.26
C PHE A 659 6.51 17.59 19.43
N TYR A 660 6.82 16.30 19.57
CA TYR A 660 6.31 15.50 20.70
C TYR A 660 6.97 15.86 22.04
N PHE A 661 8.19 16.41 22.02
CA PHE A 661 8.78 17.00 23.23
C PHE A 661 8.03 18.26 23.67
N ALA A 662 7.63 19.13 22.73
CA ALA A 662 6.82 20.30 23.02
C ALA A 662 5.46 19.93 23.65
N TRP A 663 4.88 18.81 23.20
CA TRP A 663 3.71 18.18 23.82
C TRP A 663 3.95 17.78 25.27
N ALA A 664 5.04 17.06 25.57
CA ALA A 664 5.37 16.70 26.94
C ALA A 664 5.49 17.97 27.84
N MET A 665 6.07 19.05 27.33
CA MET A 665 6.16 20.32 28.06
C MET A 665 4.80 21.00 28.25
N LEU A 666 3.88 20.86 27.29
CA LEU A 666 2.50 21.33 27.43
C LEU A 666 1.76 20.57 28.54
N GLU A 667 1.85 19.23 28.54
CA GLU A 667 1.24 18.40 29.58
C GLU A 667 1.77 18.75 30.98
N LYS A 668 3.07 19.03 31.09
CA LYS A 668 3.67 19.52 32.33
C LYS A 668 3.04 20.85 32.78
N ALA A 669 2.80 21.78 31.85
CA ALA A 669 2.18 23.07 32.17
C ALA A 669 0.71 22.90 32.62
N GLU A 670 -0.05 22.01 31.98
CA GLU A 670 -1.43 21.67 32.40
C GLU A 670 -1.45 20.99 33.77
N TYR A 671 -0.53 20.06 34.03
CA TYR A 671 -0.38 19.43 35.34
C TYR A 671 -0.15 20.47 36.46
N LEU A 672 0.77 21.43 36.26
CA LEU A 672 1.05 22.50 37.22
C LEU A 672 -0.16 23.43 37.41
N SER A 673 -0.85 23.77 36.32
CA SER A 673 -2.06 24.59 36.35
C SER A 673 -3.15 23.92 37.20
N LYS A 674 -3.37 22.60 37.04
CA LYS A 674 -4.34 21.84 37.84
C LYS A 674 -3.98 21.70 39.31
N LYS A 675 -2.71 21.89 39.67
CA LYS A 675 -2.24 21.97 41.06
C LYS A 675 -2.34 23.38 41.65
N ASN A 676 -2.94 24.34 40.93
CA ASN A 676 -3.02 25.75 41.30
C ASN A 676 -1.64 26.42 41.51
N GLN A 677 -0.59 25.88 40.89
CA GLN A 677 0.76 26.44 40.88
C GLN A 677 0.88 27.43 39.71
N HIS A 678 0.13 28.53 39.80
CA HIS A 678 -0.10 29.45 38.66
C HIS A 678 1.19 30.09 38.13
N GLN A 679 2.14 30.42 39.01
CA GLN A 679 3.41 31.05 38.61
C GLN A 679 4.28 30.07 37.82
N GLU A 680 4.42 28.85 38.32
CA GLU A 680 5.15 27.77 37.66
C GLU A 680 4.46 27.34 36.36
N ALA A 681 3.13 27.27 36.36
CA ALA A 681 2.34 26.97 35.17
C ALA A 681 2.51 28.04 34.09
N ALA A 682 2.43 29.33 34.45
CA ALA A 682 2.64 30.44 33.53
C ALA A 682 4.04 30.39 32.87
N ALA A 683 5.08 30.07 33.65
CA ALA A 683 6.43 29.87 33.14
C ALA A 683 6.53 28.63 32.23
N ALA A 684 5.91 27.51 32.62
CA ALA A 684 5.90 26.28 31.84
C ALA A 684 5.20 26.44 30.48
N TYR A 685 4.11 27.22 30.39
CA TYR A 685 3.46 27.55 29.11
C TYR A 685 4.36 28.37 28.18
N ILE A 686 5.18 29.29 28.70
CA ILE A 686 6.18 30.01 27.89
C ILE A 686 7.22 29.03 27.34
N VAL A 687 7.72 28.11 28.18
CA VAL A 687 8.67 27.08 27.75
C VAL A 687 8.06 26.18 26.67
N SER A 688 6.82 25.71 26.87
CA SER A 688 6.12 24.89 25.87
C SER A 688 5.91 25.65 24.55
N LYS A 689 5.49 26.92 24.62
CA LYS A 689 5.38 27.80 23.45
C LYS A 689 6.69 27.86 22.66
N SER A 690 7.82 28.11 23.33
CA SER A 690 9.14 28.16 22.68
C SER A 690 9.49 26.84 22.00
N ASN A 691 9.20 25.71 22.65
CA ASN A 691 9.45 24.38 22.07
C ASN A 691 8.58 24.15 20.82
N PHE A 692 7.31 24.57 20.80
CA PHE A 692 6.48 24.47 19.59
C PHE A 692 6.99 25.39 18.46
N GLN A 693 7.49 26.58 18.78
CA GLN A 693 8.12 27.47 17.79
C GLN A 693 9.37 26.84 17.18
N ASP A 694 10.20 26.21 18.00
CA ASP A 694 11.43 25.55 17.54
C ASP A 694 11.12 24.28 16.74
N ALA A 695 10.15 23.48 17.18
CA ALA A 695 9.63 22.36 16.40
C ALA A 695 9.10 22.83 15.03
N ASN A 696 8.32 23.90 14.99
CA ASN A 696 7.83 24.50 13.74
C ASN A 696 8.97 24.96 12.81
N LYS A 697 10.03 25.61 13.33
CA LYS A 697 11.21 25.96 12.53
C LYS A 697 11.89 24.73 11.93
N ILE A 698 12.09 23.69 12.74
CA ILE A 698 12.69 22.42 12.29
C ILE A 698 11.81 21.79 11.21
N LEU A 699 10.51 21.65 11.44
CA LEU A 699 9.56 21.08 10.48
C LEU A 699 9.56 21.84 9.14
N ASN A 700 9.56 23.17 9.13
CA ASN A 700 9.66 23.95 7.89
C ASN A 700 10.98 23.72 7.16
N SER A 701 12.10 23.61 7.88
CA SER A 701 13.40 23.30 7.27
C SER A 701 13.45 21.92 6.63
N TYR A 702 12.72 20.94 7.18
CA TYR A 702 12.56 19.62 6.60
C TYR A 702 11.61 19.63 5.41
N LEU A 703 10.48 20.34 5.50
CA LEU A 703 9.50 20.48 4.42
C LEU A 703 10.15 21.01 3.13
N ALA A 704 11.03 22.01 3.25
CA ALA A 704 11.75 22.60 2.11
C ALA A 704 12.67 21.60 1.37
N LYS A 705 13.09 20.52 2.02
CA LYS A 705 14.01 19.51 1.46
C LYS A 705 13.30 18.28 0.89
N LYS A 706 11.98 18.15 1.11
CA LYS A 706 11.22 16.95 0.76
C LYS A 706 10.54 17.06 -0.61
N LYS A 707 10.50 15.93 -1.31
CA LYS A 707 9.87 15.80 -2.64
C LYS A 707 8.62 14.92 -2.64
N SER A 708 8.40 14.11 -1.61
CA SER A 708 7.25 13.19 -1.50
C SER A 708 5.99 13.93 -1.05
N LEU A 709 4.86 13.69 -1.72
CA LEU A 709 3.57 14.32 -1.41
C LEU A 709 3.06 13.92 -0.01
N GLU A 710 3.24 12.66 0.38
CA GLU A 710 2.82 12.15 1.70
C GLU A 710 3.65 12.77 2.84
N ASP A 711 4.97 12.91 2.65
CA ASP A 711 5.84 13.62 3.59
C ASP A 711 5.42 15.10 3.72
N ILE A 712 5.07 15.74 2.61
CA ILE A 712 4.61 17.13 2.58
C ILE A 712 3.29 17.28 3.35
N GLU A 713 2.31 16.40 3.14
CA GLU A 713 1.02 16.44 3.86
C GLU A 713 1.24 16.25 5.36
N ARG A 714 2.00 15.22 5.76
CA ARG A 714 2.28 14.92 7.17
C ARG A 714 3.00 16.06 7.88
N ILE A 715 4.10 16.57 7.31
CA ILE A 715 4.87 17.66 7.90
C ILE A 715 4.03 18.95 7.95
N SER A 716 3.25 19.23 6.90
CA SER A 716 2.35 20.39 6.86
C SER A 716 1.27 20.32 7.95
N ASN A 717 0.74 19.14 8.24
CA ASN A 717 -0.22 18.95 9.33
C ASN A 717 0.44 19.19 10.69
N LEU A 718 1.62 18.62 10.94
CA LEU A 718 2.38 18.89 12.17
C LEU A 718 2.69 20.39 12.36
N ILE A 719 3.06 21.10 11.29
CA ILE A 719 3.29 22.56 11.32
C ILE A 719 2.02 23.31 11.71
N LYS A 720 0.87 22.96 11.12
CA LYS A 720 -0.42 23.58 11.45
C LYS A 720 -0.75 23.37 12.93
N VAL A 721 -0.59 22.15 13.43
CA VAL A 721 -0.84 21.83 14.85
C VAL A 721 0.13 22.58 15.76
N ALA A 722 1.42 22.62 15.42
CA ALA A 722 2.42 23.32 16.23
C ALA A 722 2.07 24.80 16.41
N LYS A 723 1.63 25.47 15.34
CA LYS A 723 1.18 26.88 15.39
C LYS A 723 -0.07 27.06 16.25
N ILE A 724 -1.02 26.13 16.16
CA ILE A 724 -2.23 26.15 16.98
C ILE A 724 -1.88 25.97 18.46
N ARG A 725 -0.98 25.02 18.78
CA ARG A 725 -0.53 24.76 20.14
C ARG A 725 0.33 25.89 20.70
N GLU A 726 1.11 26.58 19.88
CA GLU A 726 1.79 27.82 20.26
C GLU A 726 0.79 28.91 20.70
N GLN A 727 -0.28 29.12 19.94
CA GLN A 727 -1.34 30.07 20.29
C GLN A 727 -2.07 29.64 21.57
N TYR A 728 -2.37 28.35 21.70
CA TYR A 728 -2.97 27.78 22.91
C TYR A 728 -2.11 28.04 24.15
N CYS A 729 -0.81 27.74 24.10
CA CYS A 729 0.13 28.01 25.19
C CYS A 729 0.17 29.49 25.54
N THR A 730 0.14 30.37 24.53
CA THR A 730 0.10 31.83 24.74
C THR A 730 -1.18 32.26 25.46
N ALA A 731 -2.33 31.72 25.08
CA ALA A 731 -3.60 32.02 25.70
C ALA A 731 -3.67 31.52 27.15
N ARG A 732 -3.19 30.29 27.43
CA ARG A 732 -3.13 29.75 28.80
C ARG A 732 -2.15 30.52 29.69
N HIS A 733 -1.00 30.91 29.17
CA HIS A 733 -0.09 31.81 29.88
C HIS A 733 -0.77 33.12 30.29
N GLN A 734 -1.55 33.73 29.38
CA GLN A 734 -2.31 34.94 29.70
C GLN A 734 -3.36 34.71 30.78
N ILE A 735 -4.06 33.58 30.76
CA ILE A 735 -5.00 33.21 31.84
C ILE A 735 -4.27 33.08 33.17
N GLU A 736 -3.18 32.30 33.25
CA GLU A 736 -2.46 32.13 34.53
C GLU A 736 -1.86 33.45 35.03
N THR A 737 -1.42 34.33 34.13
CA THR A 737 -0.91 35.65 34.50
C THR A 737 -2.03 36.58 34.94
N ALA A 738 -3.18 36.57 34.27
CA ALA A 738 -4.35 37.36 34.66
C ALA A 738 -4.77 37.06 36.10
N ARG A 739 -4.69 35.79 36.49
CA ARG A 739 -4.97 35.35 37.85
C ARG A 739 -4.01 35.91 38.90
N LEU A 740 -2.72 35.87 38.59
CA LEU A 740 -1.70 36.42 39.47
C LEU A 740 -1.90 37.93 39.66
N GLU A 741 -2.28 38.66 38.61
CA GLU A 741 -2.56 40.10 38.69
C GLU A 741 -3.89 40.40 39.40
N SER A 742 -4.96 39.62 39.15
CA SER A 742 -6.24 39.75 39.88
C SER A 742 -6.04 39.55 41.39
N LYS A 743 -5.24 38.55 41.80
CA LYS A 743 -4.88 38.33 43.20
C LYS A 743 -4.11 39.48 43.85
N LYS A 744 -3.41 40.31 43.06
CA LYS A 744 -2.75 41.53 43.55
C LYS A 744 -3.69 42.74 43.60
N GLY A 745 -4.91 42.62 43.08
CA GLY A 745 -5.88 43.71 42.93
C GLY A 745 -5.72 44.51 41.63
N GLU A 746 -4.86 44.08 40.70
CA GLU A 746 -4.59 44.76 39.43
C GLU A 746 -5.65 44.41 38.36
N HIS A 747 -6.92 44.68 38.68
CA HIS A 747 -8.10 44.23 37.94
C HIS A 747 -8.13 44.69 36.47
N LEU A 748 -7.70 45.92 36.17
CA LEU A 748 -7.65 46.40 34.78
C LEU A 748 -6.63 45.62 33.93
N ILE A 749 -5.48 45.26 34.52
CA ILE A 749 -4.46 44.46 33.86
C ILE A 749 -4.98 43.03 33.62
N ALA A 750 -5.60 42.43 34.64
CA ALA A 750 -6.23 41.12 34.55
C ALA A 750 -7.30 41.06 33.46
N ALA A 751 -8.21 42.06 33.41
CA ALA A 751 -9.24 42.17 32.37
C ALA A 751 -8.62 42.23 30.95
N GLY A 752 -7.54 43.00 30.78
CA GLY A 752 -6.81 43.08 29.51
C GLY A 752 -6.17 41.75 29.10
N LEU A 753 -5.62 40.99 30.04
CA LEU A 753 -5.03 39.67 29.81
C LEU A 753 -6.10 38.62 29.45
N TYR A 754 -7.22 38.58 30.18
CA TYR A 754 -8.36 37.72 29.85
C TYR A 754 -8.94 38.03 28.46
N ASN A 755 -9.01 39.31 28.08
CA ASN A 755 -9.47 39.69 26.75
C ASN A 755 -8.55 39.13 25.64
N LYS A 756 -7.22 39.25 25.83
CA LYS A 756 -6.23 38.72 24.88
C LYS A 756 -6.35 37.19 24.79
N ALA A 757 -6.51 36.50 25.92
CA ALA A 757 -6.68 35.05 25.94
C ALA A 757 -7.94 34.63 25.19
N GLY A 758 -9.06 35.32 25.44
CA GLY A 758 -10.32 35.11 24.74
C GLY A 758 -10.17 35.27 23.22
N SER A 759 -9.55 36.36 22.74
CA SER A 759 -9.31 36.56 21.31
C SER A 759 -8.46 35.45 20.68
N LEU A 760 -7.47 34.91 21.40
CA LEU A 760 -6.70 33.77 20.91
C LEU A 760 -7.56 32.51 20.82
N PHE A 761 -8.38 32.20 21.83
CA PHE A 761 -9.28 31.04 21.78
C PHE A 761 -10.36 31.15 20.72
N GLU A 762 -10.87 32.35 20.44
CA GLU A 762 -11.78 32.64 19.33
C GLU A 762 -11.15 32.32 17.97
N ASN A 763 -9.88 32.72 17.78
CA ASN A 763 -9.15 32.39 16.55
C ASN A 763 -8.89 30.89 16.43
N ILE A 764 -8.50 30.24 17.53
CA ILE A 764 -8.23 28.80 17.56
C ILE A 764 -9.50 28.00 17.26
N CYS A 765 -10.66 28.36 17.84
CA CYS A 765 -11.90 27.58 17.68
C CYS A 765 -12.43 27.56 16.23
N GLN A 766 -12.12 28.59 15.44
CA GLN A 766 -12.48 28.64 14.02
C GLN A 766 -11.72 27.62 13.16
N LEU A 767 -10.55 27.17 13.62
CA LEU A 767 -9.71 26.22 12.89
C LEU A 767 -10.14 24.76 13.10
N PHE A 768 -10.93 24.48 14.15
CA PHE A 768 -11.31 23.14 14.55
C PHE A 768 -12.57 22.66 13.81
N LYS A 769 -12.52 21.41 13.30
CA LYS A 769 -13.62 20.78 12.56
C LYS A 769 -14.50 19.89 13.43
N ILE A 770 -13.93 19.17 14.41
CA ILE A 770 -14.74 18.30 15.26
C ILE A 770 -15.57 19.16 16.21
N LYS A 771 -16.87 18.85 16.23
CA LYS A 771 -17.90 19.62 16.90
C LYS A 771 -17.65 19.75 18.40
N ARG A 772 -17.24 18.67 19.08
CA ARG A 772 -17.08 18.65 20.54
C ARG A 772 -15.96 19.57 21.01
N GLU A 773 -14.80 19.47 20.39
CA GLU A 773 -13.58 20.21 20.71
C GLU A 773 -13.75 21.68 20.34
N LYS A 774 -14.45 21.96 19.22
CA LYS A 774 -14.87 23.31 18.88
C LYS A 774 -15.81 23.89 19.94
N GLN A 775 -16.76 23.12 20.47
CA GLN A 775 -17.65 23.55 21.55
C GLN A 775 -16.88 23.82 22.85
N GLU A 776 -15.92 22.96 23.21
CA GLU A 776 -15.08 23.17 24.40
C GLU A 776 -14.22 24.43 24.30
N LEU A 777 -13.56 24.67 23.15
CA LEU A 777 -12.84 25.92 22.91
C LEU A 777 -13.74 27.14 22.91
N THR A 778 -14.96 27.01 22.37
CA THR A 778 -15.97 28.07 22.39
C THR A 778 -16.41 28.37 23.82
N ALA A 779 -16.54 27.35 24.67
CA ALA A 779 -16.83 27.53 26.09
C ALA A 779 -15.69 28.27 26.80
N ILE A 780 -14.43 27.91 26.55
CA ILE A 780 -13.24 28.59 27.10
C ILE A 780 -13.18 30.05 26.64
N TYR A 781 -13.49 30.33 25.37
CA TYR A 781 -13.62 31.70 24.87
C TYR A 781 -14.64 32.51 25.69
N TYR A 782 -15.84 31.96 25.92
CA TYR A 782 -16.87 32.63 26.71
C TYR A 782 -16.45 32.79 28.17
N LEU A 783 -15.75 31.82 28.76
CA LEU A 783 -15.16 31.95 30.10
C LEU A 783 -14.19 33.14 30.17
N CYS A 784 -13.26 33.26 29.23
CA CYS A 784 -12.32 34.38 29.20
C CYS A 784 -13.05 35.73 29.08
N LYS A 785 -14.09 35.81 28.24
CA LYS A 785 -14.91 37.03 28.13
C LYS A 785 -15.69 37.32 29.42
N ALA A 786 -16.18 36.30 30.10
CA ALA A 786 -16.88 36.44 31.37
C ALA A 786 -15.92 36.97 32.46
N TRP A 787 -14.76 36.35 32.64
CA TRP A 787 -13.72 36.82 33.57
C TRP A 787 -13.25 38.24 33.25
N LYS A 788 -13.04 38.56 31.97
CA LYS A 788 -12.72 39.94 31.56
C LYS A 788 -13.75 40.95 32.06
N ASN A 789 -15.04 40.66 31.91
CA ASN A 789 -16.09 41.60 32.31
C ASN A 789 -16.25 41.65 33.83
N MET A 790 -16.04 40.53 34.52
CA MET A 790 -15.99 40.51 35.98
C MET A 790 -14.85 41.38 36.52
N GLU A 791 -13.63 41.25 36.00
CA GLU A 791 -12.50 42.08 36.40
C GLU A 791 -12.71 43.57 36.04
N GLN A 792 -13.35 43.84 34.90
CA GLN A 792 -13.72 45.21 34.54
C GLN A 792 -14.79 45.79 35.49
N ALA A 793 -15.73 44.97 35.95
CA ALA A 793 -16.74 45.39 36.92
C ALA A 793 -16.10 45.76 38.26
N ASN A 794 -15.12 44.97 38.73
CA ASN A 794 -14.32 45.27 39.93
C ASN A 794 -13.60 46.61 39.79
N TYR A 795 -12.96 46.85 38.65
CA TYR A 795 -12.20 48.10 38.40
C TYR A 795 -13.11 49.34 38.28
N GLU A 796 -14.21 49.24 37.53
CA GLU A 796 -15.12 50.37 37.28
C GLU A 796 -16.14 50.59 38.39
N GLN A 797 -16.24 49.66 39.36
CA GLN A 797 -17.26 49.63 40.42
C GLN A 797 -18.69 49.74 39.87
N LYS A 798 -18.95 49.12 38.70
CA LYS A 798 -20.25 49.14 38.01
C LYS A 798 -20.94 47.79 38.07
N SER A 799 -21.93 47.69 38.94
CA SER A 799 -22.68 46.45 39.17
C SER A 799 -23.38 45.87 37.94
N SER A 800 -23.79 46.70 36.96
CA SER A 800 -24.43 46.25 35.73
C SER A 800 -23.52 45.42 34.82
N ILE A 801 -22.19 45.54 34.96
CA ILE A 801 -21.24 44.75 34.17
C ILE A 801 -21.22 43.28 34.65
N TYR A 802 -21.52 43.02 35.93
CA TYR A 802 -21.65 41.64 36.42
C TYR A 802 -22.80 40.88 35.76
N ALA A 803 -23.89 41.56 35.36
CA ALA A 803 -24.96 40.95 34.58
C ALA A 803 -24.43 40.37 33.25
N ILE A 804 -23.60 41.15 32.55
CA ILE A 804 -22.95 40.74 31.30
C ILE A 804 -22.02 39.54 31.54
N ALA A 805 -21.25 39.57 32.64
CA ALA A 805 -20.39 38.45 33.02
C ALA A 805 -21.22 37.18 33.31
N ALA A 806 -22.35 37.31 34.01
CA ALA A 806 -23.24 36.20 34.33
C ALA A 806 -23.81 35.52 33.08
N GLU A 807 -24.29 36.29 32.10
CA GLU A 807 -24.76 35.77 30.81
C GLU A 807 -23.66 35.05 30.02
N LEU A 808 -22.42 35.59 30.05
CA LEU A 808 -21.29 34.97 29.36
C LEU A 808 -20.87 33.66 30.03
N PHE A 809 -20.88 33.58 31.36
CA PHE A 809 -20.66 32.33 32.09
C PHE A 809 -21.76 31.30 31.77
N GLU A 810 -23.01 31.72 31.64
CA GLU A 810 -24.10 30.83 31.23
C GLU A 810 -23.91 30.31 29.78
N LYS A 811 -23.47 31.17 28.85
CA LYS A 811 -23.07 30.75 27.50
C LYS A 811 -21.92 29.74 27.53
N ALA A 812 -20.93 29.93 28.40
CA ALA A 812 -19.87 28.94 28.60
C ALA A 812 -20.42 27.60 29.11
N CYS A 813 -21.30 27.63 30.13
CA CYS A 813 -21.99 26.44 30.66
C CYS A 813 -22.72 25.66 29.56
N ASN A 814 -23.48 26.36 28.70
CA ASN A 814 -24.23 25.73 27.62
C ASN A 814 -23.36 25.05 26.55
N ASN A 815 -22.09 25.45 26.42
CA ASN A 815 -21.15 24.89 25.45
C ASN A 815 -20.26 23.77 26.02
N PHE A 816 -19.96 23.74 27.32
CA PHE A 816 -19.16 22.67 27.90
C PHE A 816 -19.84 21.30 27.75
N ALA A 817 -19.14 20.28 27.29
CA ALA A 817 -19.67 18.93 27.26
C ALA A 817 -19.70 18.33 28.68
N GLU A 818 -18.62 18.52 29.44
CA GLU A 818 -18.39 17.93 30.76
C GLU A 818 -19.22 18.54 31.89
N SER A 819 -19.66 17.69 32.82
CA SER A 819 -20.47 18.10 33.97
C SER A 819 -19.71 19.03 34.92
N ARG A 820 -18.41 18.84 35.11
CA ARG A 820 -17.61 19.62 36.06
C ARG A 820 -17.53 21.11 35.69
N MET A 821 -17.07 21.40 34.48
CA MET A 821 -16.91 22.79 34.02
C MET A 821 -18.24 23.50 33.77
N LYS A 822 -19.28 22.76 33.39
CA LYS A 822 -20.67 23.25 33.42
C LYS A 822 -21.04 23.79 34.80
N LYS A 823 -20.76 23.02 35.84
CA LYS A 823 -21.07 23.40 37.23
C LYS A 823 -20.26 24.59 37.71
N LEU A 824 -18.98 24.68 37.35
CA LEU A 824 -18.16 25.87 37.62
C LEU A 824 -18.73 27.12 36.95
N SER A 825 -19.01 27.04 35.64
CA SER A 825 -19.53 28.16 34.87
C SER A 825 -20.88 28.63 35.38
N LEU A 826 -21.79 27.69 35.70
CA LEU A 826 -23.08 28.04 36.29
C LEU A 826 -22.93 28.66 37.69
N GLY A 827 -22.04 28.11 38.52
CA GLY A 827 -21.72 28.70 39.83
C GLY A 827 -21.24 30.14 39.70
N ASN A 828 -20.30 30.40 38.78
CA ASN A 828 -19.79 31.76 38.50
C ASN A 828 -20.89 32.69 37.97
N SER A 829 -21.76 32.19 37.09
CA SER A 829 -22.90 32.95 36.57
C SER A 829 -23.81 33.43 37.71
N LEU A 830 -24.23 32.51 38.57
CA LEU A 830 -25.07 32.79 39.73
C LEU A 830 -24.37 33.74 40.71
N TYR A 831 -23.07 33.56 40.94
CA TYR A 831 -22.30 34.46 41.81
C TYR A 831 -22.24 35.88 41.22
N CYS A 832 -22.01 36.03 39.91
CA CYS A 832 -22.06 37.34 39.25
C CYS A 832 -23.46 37.97 39.33
N SER A 833 -24.53 37.21 39.21
CA SER A 833 -25.89 37.72 39.47
C SER A 833 -26.05 38.21 40.91
N ALA A 834 -25.48 37.53 41.90
CA ALA A 834 -25.49 38.02 43.28
C ALA A 834 -24.75 39.37 43.43
N LEU A 835 -23.61 39.56 42.75
CA LEU A 835 -22.87 40.83 42.74
C LEU A 835 -23.65 41.97 42.06
N GLU A 836 -24.34 41.68 40.96
CA GLU A 836 -25.22 42.64 40.28
C GLU A 836 -26.31 43.14 41.25
N PHE A 837 -27.06 42.22 41.86
CA PHE A 837 -28.11 42.54 42.81
C PHE A 837 -27.56 43.18 44.09
N GLY A 838 -26.34 42.86 44.51
CA GLY A 838 -25.64 43.54 45.60
C GLY A 838 -25.46 45.03 45.33
N GLY A 839 -25.06 45.40 44.12
CA GLY A 839 -24.94 46.81 43.73
C GLY A 839 -26.28 47.53 43.57
N LEU A 840 -27.34 46.82 43.16
CA LEU A 840 -28.70 47.37 43.16
C LEU A 840 -29.23 47.58 44.57
N PHE A 841 -28.94 46.65 45.49
CA PHE A 841 -29.27 46.76 46.91
C PHE A 841 -28.62 48.01 47.54
N ASP A 842 -27.36 48.29 47.21
CA ASP A 842 -26.66 49.47 47.74
C ASP A 842 -27.16 50.79 47.19
N LYS A 843 -27.62 50.81 45.92
CA LYS A 843 -28.16 52.02 45.28
C LYS A 843 -29.58 52.35 45.73
N SER A 844 -30.37 51.35 46.11
CA SER A 844 -31.74 51.58 46.54
C SER A 844 -31.77 52.16 47.96
N SER A 845 -32.63 53.16 48.19
CA SER A 845 -32.98 53.66 49.52
C SER A 845 -34.32 53.11 50.02
N ASP A 846 -35.06 52.40 49.16
CA ASP A 846 -36.36 51.83 49.48
C ASP A 846 -36.23 50.45 50.15
N LEU A 847 -36.92 50.28 51.28
CA LEU A 847 -36.79 49.07 52.10
C LEU A 847 -37.45 47.86 51.43
N GLU A 848 -38.56 48.02 50.70
CA GLU A 848 -39.23 46.91 50.01
C GLU A 848 -38.38 46.39 48.85
N GLU A 849 -37.79 47.27 48.06
CA GLU A 849 -36.80 46.92 47.04
C GLU A 849 -35.60 46.18 47.64
N LYS A 850 -35.04 46.68 48.75
CA LYS A 850 -33.93 46.01 49.46
C LYS A 850 -34.30 44.62 49.94
N ILE A 851 -35.51 44.40 50.46
CA ILE A 851 -36.00 43.06 50.85
C ILE A 851 -35.98 42.11 49.65
N ASN A 852 -36.44 42.58 48.49
CA ASN A 852 -36.48 41.76 47.27
C ASN A 852 -35.08 41.44 46.75
N TYR A 853 -34.17 42.42 46.75
CA TYR A 853 -32.77 42.20 46.36
C TYR A 853 -32.05 41.27 47.34
N TYR A 854 -32.24 41.43 48.65
CA TYR A 854 -31.68 40.54 49.66
C TYR A 854 -32.06 39.07 49.41
N LYS A 855 -33.34 38.79 49.17
CA LYS A 855 -33.82 37.43 48.85
C LYS A 855 -33.12 36.85 47.62
N LYS A 856 -32.96 37.65 46.56
CA LYS A 856 -32.28 37.24 45.32
C LYS A 856 -30.79 36.96 45.55
N ILE A 857 -30.06 37.86 46.21
CA ILE A 857 -28.63 37.71 46.52
C ILE A 857 -28.40 36.39 47.28
N LYS A 858 -29.18 36.17 48.35
CA LYS A 858 -29.10 34.95 49.17
C LYS A 858 -29.36 33.69 48.35
N MET A 859 -30.41 33.69 47.53
CA MET A 859 -30.75 32.57 46.66
C MET A 859 -29.60 32.26 45.70
N PHE A 860 -29.07 33.28 45.00
CA PHE A 860 -28.00 33.11 44.04
C PHE A 860 -26.69 32.61 44.67
N LEU A 861 -26.27 33.16 45.82
CA LEU A 861 -25.05 32.70 46.50
C LEU A 861 -25.15 31.25 46.99
N ARG A 862 -26.32 30.84 47.51
CA ARG A 862 -26.54 29.45 47.95
C ARG A 862 -26.58 28.47 46.79
N GLU A 863 -27.23 28.84 45.68
CA GLU A 863 -27.22 28.02 44.48
C GLU A 863 -25.84 27.99 43.80
N ALA A 864 -25.07 29.08 43.85
CA ALA A 864 -23.68 29.09 43.40
C ALA A 864 -22.84 28.09 44.22
N SER A 865 -22.94 28.16 45.56
CA SER A 865 -22.27 27.22 46.47
C SER A 865 -22.59 25.76 46.14
N LYS A 866 -23.87 25.44 45.97
CA LYS A 866 -24.31 24.10 45.60
C LYS A 866 -23.75 23.64 44.26
N ASN A 867 -23.73 24.51 43.25
CA ASN A 867 -23.16 24.16 41.95
C ASN A 867 -21.65 23.94 42.04
N TYR A 868 -20.90 24.78 42.76
CA TYR A 868 -19.47 24.55 42.99
C TYR A 868 -19.22 23.21 43.69
N GLN A 869 -20.00 22.88 44.73
CA GLN A 869 -19.89 21.59 45.42
C GLN A 869 -20.19 20.40 44.48
N MET A 870 -21.24 20.50 43.66
CA MET A 870 -21.54 19.47 42.65
C MET A 870 -20.43 19.32 41.60
N GLY A 871 -19.64 20.36 41.35
CA GLY A 871 -18.47 20.34 40.48
C GLY A 871 -17.16 19.94 41.18
N GLY A 872 -17.18 19.64 42.48
CA GLY A 872 -15.96 19.35 43.25
C GLY A 872 -15.03 20.56 43.39
N PHE A 873 -15.61 21.74 43.60
CA PHE A 873 -14.93 23.02 43.86
C PHE A 873 -15.18 23.47 45.31
N GLU A 874 -14.70 22.69 46.27
CA GLU A 874 -15.07 22.78 47.69
C GLU A 874 -14.74 24.13 48.32
N GLN A 875 -13.57 24.70 48.00
CA GLN A 875 -13.19 26.03 48.49
C GLN A 875 -14.15 27.11 47.98
N ASP A 876 -14.53 27.04 46.70
CA ASP A 876 -15.42 28.01 46.07
C ASP A 876 -16.87 27.84 46.58
N ALA A 877 -17.27 26.61 46.87
CA ALA A 877 -18.53 26.28 47.51
C ALA A 877 -18.62 26.84 48.93
N GLN A 878 -17.60 26.60 49.75
CA GLN A 878 -17.50 27.12 51.12
C GLN A 878 -17.45 28.65 51.12
N TRP A 879 -16.72 29.24 50.17
CA TRP A 879 -16.67 30.68 49.97
C TRP A 879 -18.07 31.26 49.75
N ALA A 880 -18.80 30.80 48.72
CA ALA A 880 -20.11 31.35 48.40
C ALA A 880 -21.12 31.16 49.54
N LEU A 881 -21.03 30.05 50.28
CA LEU A 881 -21.87 29.81 51.45
C LEU A 881 -21.56 30.78 52.60
N ALA A 882 -20.28 30.99 52.88
CA ALA A 882 -19.83 31.91 53.91
C ALA A 882 -20.20 33.36 53.57
N THR A 883 -20.06 33.77 52.31
CA THR A 883 -20.54 35.09 51.82
C THR A 883 -22.05 35.24 51.99
N SER A 884 -22.85 34.22 51.64
CA SER A 884 -24.30 34.27 51.87
C SER A 884 -24.62 34.40 53.37
N THR A 885 -23.85 33.73 54.23
CA THR A 885 -24.07 33.73 55.68
C THR A 885 -23.64 35.06 56.30
N PHE A 886 -22.54 35.64 55.82
CA PHE A 886 -22.12 36.98 56.21
C PHE A 886 -23.15 38.03 55.78
N PHE A 887 -23.66 37.92 54.55
CA PHE A 887 -24.70 38.80 54.04
C PHE A 887 -26.02 38.67 54.82
N ASP A 888 -26.38 37.46 55.27
CA ASP A 888 -27.49 37.25 56.21
C ASP A 888 -27.28 38.06 57.51
N ALA A 889 -26.05 38.13 58.01
CA ALA A 889 -25.71 38.93 59.19
C ALA A 889 -25.89 40.44 58.93
N ILE A 890 -25.35 40.94 57.81
CA ILE A 890 -25.45 42.35 57.43
C ILE A 890 -26.91 42.81 57.25
N TRP A 891 -27.75 41.97 56.65
CA TRP A 891 -29.17 42.28 56.53
C TRP A 891 -29.84 42.52 57.89
N HIS A 892 -29.51 41.71 58.90
CA HIS A 892 -30.05 41.90 60.25
C HIS A 892 -29.46 43.12 60.97
N LEU A 893 -28.22 43.53 60.66
CA LEU A 893 -27.68 44.81 61.13
C LEU A 893 -28.43 46.00 60.53
N ILE A 894 -28.72 45.97 59.23
CA ILE A 894 -29.52 47.01 58.56
C ILE A 894 -30.93 47.09 59.15
N LEU A 895 -31.56 45.96 59.47
CA LEU A 895 -32.87 45.94 60.13
C LEU A 895 -32.78 46.51 61.56
N SER A 896 -31.73 46.20 62.31
CA SER A 896 -31.46 46.76 63.64
C SER A 896 -31.32 48.28 63.62
N ASP A 897 -30.58 48.83 62.65
CA ASP A 897 -30.34 50.28 62.55
C ASP A 897 -31.62 51.07 62.22
N ASN A 898 -32.56 50.46 61.49
CA ASN A 898 -33.84 51.06 61.14
C ASN A 898 -34.94 50.82 62.20
N GLU A 899 -34.67 50.03 63.24
CA GLU A 899 -35.64 49.66 64.27
C GLU A 899 -35.55 50.59 65.49
N ILE A 900 -36.70 51.13 65.90
CA ILE A 900 -36.81 52.08 67.01
C ILE A 900 -37.12 51.34 68.32
N ASP A 901 -37.79 50.18 68.23
CA ASP A 901 -38.06 49.33 69.39
C ASP A 901 -36.77 48.66 69.88
N PHE A 902 -36.32 49.03 71.09
CA PHE A 902 -35.08 48.54 71.68
C PHE A 902 -35.04 47.00 71.85
N SER A 903 -36.19 46.36 72.11
CA SER A 903 -36.27 44.91 72.25
C SER A 903 -36.07 44.21 70.90
N LYS A 904 -36.75 44.69 69.85
CA LYS A 904 -36.60 44.15 68.49
C LYS A 904 -35.21 44.45 67.91
N LYS A 905 -34.68 45.64 68.17
CA LYS A 905 -33.31 46.02 67.80
C LYS A 905 -32.29 45.01 68.37
N ASN A 906 -32.36 44.72 69.66
CA ASN A 906 -31.50 43.72 70.30
C ASN A 906 -31.73 42.29 69.76
N GLN A 907 -32.95 41.93 69.38
CA GLN A 907 -33.20 40.64 68.71
C GLN A 907 -32.47 40.56 67.37
N TYR A 908 -32.52 41.61 66.54
CA TYR A 908 -31.81 41.64 65.27
C TYR A 908 -30.30 41.61 65.43
N LEU A 909 -29.74 42.34 66.41
CA LEU A 909 -28.31 42.29 66.73
C LEU A 909 -27.86 40.88 67.13
N ASN A 910 -28.60 40.21 68.01
CA ASN A 910 -28.28 38.83 68.42
C ASN A 910 -28.30 37.85 67.25
N ILE A 911 -29.25 38.00 66.32
CA ILE A 911 -29.32 37.17 65.10
C ILE A 911 -28.13 37.47 64.19
N ALA A 912 -27.76 38.75 64.02
CA ALA A 912 -26.60 39.16 63.24
C ALA A 912 -25.30 38.56 63.81
N THR A 913 -25.05 38.66 65.12
CA THR A 913 -23.87 38.07 65.78
C THR A 913 -23.78 36.56 65.56
N LYS A 914 -24.92 35.86 65.61
CA LYS A 914 -24.96 34.42 65.31
C LYS A 914 -24.53 34.11 63.88
N TYR A 915 -25.03 34.87 62.90
CA TYR A 915 -24.64 34.70 61.51
C TYR A 915 -23.17 35.07 61.28
N LEU A 916 -22.65 36.12 61.92
CA LEU A 916 -21.24 36.50 61.84
C LEU A 916 -20.32 35.39 62.40
N ASN A 917 -20.63 34.81 63.56
CA ASN A 917 -19.86 33.69 64.11
C ASN A 917 -19.88 32.46 63.20
N ASN A 918 -21.02 32.15 62.57
CA ASN A 918 -21.11 31.07 61.60
C ASN A 918 -20.29 31.36 60.33
N ALA A 919 -20.36 32.58 59.80
CA ALA A 919 -19.57 32.99 58.65
C ALA A 919 -18.07 32.96 58.95
N LEU A 920 -17.68 33.41 60.15
CA LEU A 920 -16.31 33.36 60.66
C LEU A 920 -15.77 31.93 60.67
N HIS A 921 -16.54 30.98 61.21
CA HIS A 921 -16.17 29.57 61.23
C HIS A 921 -15.94 29.01 59.83
N ILE A 922 -16.87 29.27 58.89
CA ILE A 922 -16.76 28.76 57.52
C ILE A 922 -15.56 29.39 56.80
N PHE A 923 -15.32 30.70 56.97
CA PHE A 923 -14.14 31.35 56.37
C PHE A 923 -12.82 30.85 56.94
N ASP A 924 -12.77 30.52 58.24
CA ASP A 924 -11.57 29.97 58.89
C ASP A 924 -11.27 28.55 58.40
N GLU A 925 -12.28 27.67 58.36
CA GLU A 925 -12.16 26.31 57.82
C GLU A 925 -11.72 26.31 56.35
N ALA A 926 -12.19 27.28 55.57
CA ALA A 926 -11.84 27.43 54.17
C ALA A 926 -10.51 28.20 53.93
N GLY A 927 -9.88 28.73 54.98
CA GLY A 927 -8.57 29.39 54.92
C GLY A 927 -8.58 30.85 54.43
N TYR A 928 -9.73 31.54 54.41
CA TYR A 928 -9.87 32.92 53.92
C TYR A 928 -9.55 33.98 55.00
N LYS A 929 -8.26 34.11 55.35
CA LYS A 929 -7.77 34.97 56.45
C LYS A 929 -8.26 36.43 56.39
N GLN A 930 -8.17 37.08 55.24
CA GLN A 930 -8.54 38.50 55.13
C GLN A 930 -10.03 38.74 55.41
N LYS A 931 -10.92 37.85 54.93
CA LYS A 931 -12.36 37.95 55.24
C LYS A 931 -12.69 37.52 56.66
N LYS A 932 -11.93 36.59 57.22
CA LYS A 932 -12.01 36.28 58.64
C LYS A 932 -11.77 37.56 59.46
N ASP A 933 -10.71 38.30 59.16
CA ASP A 933 -10.37 39.55 59.85
C ASP A 933 -11.47 40.62 59.67
N GLU A 934 -12.06 40.74 58.48
CA GLU A 934 -13.21 41.64 58.26
C GLU A 934 -14.45 41.26 59.10
N VAL A 935 -14.76 39.97 59.20
CA VAL A 935 -15.88 39.48 60.02
C VAL A 935 -15.61 39.70 61.51
N VAL A 936 -14.36 39.51 61.96
CA VAL A 936 -13.91 39.84 63.33
C VAL A 936 -14.08 41.33 63.61
N ASN A 937 -13.59 42.20 62.72
CA ASN A 937 -13.76 43.65 62.87
C ASN A 937 -15.24 44.05 62.95
N CYS A 938 -16.11 43.40 62.18
CA CYS A 938 -17.56 43.64 62.23
C CYS A 938 -18.17 43.19 63.57
N LEU A 939 -17.75 42.04 64.11
CA LEU A 939 -18.12 41.59 65.46
C LEU A 939 -17.66 42.56 66.55
N GLU A 940 -16.44 43.10 66.44
CA GLU A 940 -15.91 44.11 67.36
C GLU A 940 -16.70 45.42 67.31
N MET A 941 -17.08 45.89 66.11
CA MET A 941 -17.89 47.11 65.95
C MET A 941 -19.29 46.99 66.58
N ILE A 942 -19.90 45.79 66.55
CA ILE A 942 -21.18 45.54 67.23
C ILE A 942 -21.02 45.65 68.75
N ASN A 943 -19.92 45.13 69.31
CA ASN A 943 -19.65 45.18 70.74
C ASN A 943 -19.37 46.61 71.25
N ASP A 944 -18.81 47.47 70.40
CA ASP A 944 -18.47 48.87 70.70
C ASP A 944 -19.63 49.87 70.47
N GLU A 945 -20.83 49.41 70.09
CA GLU A 945 -22.00 50.25 69.70
C GLU A 945 -21.68 51.29 68.61
N LYS A 946 -20.72 51.03 67.73
CA LYS A 946 -20.35 51.96 66.62
C LYS A 946 -21.32 51.78 65.44
N ASN A 947 -21.74 52.89 64.80
CA ASN A 947 -22.57 52.84 63.59
C ASN A 947 -21.89 52.01 62.48
N ILE A 948 -22.61 51.01 61.97
CA ILE A 948 -22.13 50.09 60.93
C ILE A 948 -22.69 50.54 59.58
N LEU A 949 -22.01 51.49 58.93
CA LEU A 949 -22.29 51.80 57.52
C LEU A 949 -21.79 50.63 56.66
N THR A 950 -22.71 49.79 56.18
CA THR A 950 -22.37 48.58 55.41
C THR A 950 -22.93 48.64 54.00
N SER A 951 -22.04 48.51 53.02
CA SER A 951 -22.37 48.25 51.62
C SER A 951 -22.49 46.74 51.43
N ALA A 952 -23.63 46.29 50.91
CA ALA A 952 -23.88 44.92 50.48
C ALA A 952 -22.90 44.49 49.41
N LEU A 953 -22.58 45.39 48.47
CA LEU A 953 -21.57 45.14 47.45
C LEU A 953 -20.23 44.87 48.13
N ASN A 954 -19.73 45.69 49.06
CA ASN A 954 -18.45 45.46 49.76
C ASN A 954 -18.41 44.15 50.57
N VAL A 955 -19.56 43.66 51.03
CA VAL A 955 -19.70 42.39 51.79
C VAL A 955 -19.66 41.18 50.86
N ILE A 956 -20.25 41.31 49.67
CA ILE A 956 -20.26 40.26 48.63
C ILE A 956 -18.97 40.30 47.79
N GLU A 957 -18.41 41.49 47.62
CA GLU A 957 -17.19 41.82 46.92
C GLU A 957 -15.99 41.37 47.76
N LYS A 958 -15.03 40.78 47.05
CA LYS A 958 -14.02 39.89 47.58
C LYS A 958 -12.65 40.35 47.10
N PRO A 959 -11.59 40.12 47.89
CA PRO A 959 -10.25 40.00 47.32
C PRO A 959 -10.18 38.69 46.52
N ALA A 960 -10.51 38.76 45.22
CA ALA A 960 -10.51 37.66 44.24
C ALA A 960 -11.45 36.46 44.56
N ILE A 961 -12.68 36.46 44.02
CA ILE A 961 -13.53 35.25 43.94
C ILE A 961 -12.92 34.28 42.93
N SER A 962 -12.82 33.01 43.35
CA SER A 962 -12.65 31.79 42.54
C SER A 962 -12.25 32.00 41.08
N GLU A 963 -10.97 32.30 40.85
CA GLU A 963 -10.38 32.12 39.52
C GLU A 963 -9.94 30.66 39.30
N SER A 964 -10.54 29.71 40.02
CA SER A 964 -10.14 28.30 40.00
C SER A 964 -10.02 27.78 38.57
N ALA A 965 -8.81 27.32 38.24
CA ALA A 965 -8.44 26.75 36.95
C ALA A 965 -8.85 25.29 36.79
N VAL A 966 -9.40 24.71 37.86
CA VAL A 966 -9.57 23.27 38.00
C VAL A 966 -10.61 22.79 36.99
N GLY A 967 -10.14 22.41 35.80
CA GLY A 967 -10.95 21.93 34.67
C GLY A 967 -10.84 22.73 33.36
N ILE A 968 -10.02 23.80 33.27
CA ILE A 968 -9.57 24.26 31.95
C ILE A 968 -8.41 23.37 31.51
N SER A 969 -8.74 22.22 30.93
CA SER A 969 -7.76 21.42 30.20
C SER A 969 -7.59 21.97 28.79
N ALA A 970 -6.42 21.74 28.19
CA ALA A 970 -6.31 21.86 26.75
C ALA A 970 -7.29 20.89 26.11
N PRO A 971 -8.21 21.37 25.25
CA PRO A 971 -8.99 20.44 24.47
C PRO A 971 -8.02 19.71 23.55
N SER A 972 -8.20 18.40 23.43
CA SER A 972 -7.56 17.60 22.39
C SER A 972 -7.81 18.26 21.04
N CYS A 973 -6.79 18.44 20.20
CA CYS A 973 -6.94 19.13 18.93
C CYS A 973 -7.11 18.09 17.84
N PRO A 974 -8.25 18.04 17.12
CA PRO A 974 -8.44 17.11 16.02
C PRO A 974 -7.55 17.34 14.81
N ILE A 975 -6.76 18.41 14.80
CA ILE A 975 -5.78 18.67 13.74
C ILE A 975 -4.51 17.83 14.01
N GLU A 976 -4.38 17.21 15.20
CA GLU A 976 -3.32 16.26 15.61
C GLU A 976 -3.32 14.91 14.89
N ILE A 977 -4.02 14.79 13.76
CA ILE A 977 -3.93 13.59 12.93
C ILE A 977 -2.68 13.74 12.06
N SER A 978 -1.50 13.67 12.67
CA SER A 978 -0.37 13.09 11.95
C SER A 978 -0.73 11.64 11.70
N SER A 979 -0.86 11.24 10.44
CA SER A 979 -0.97 9.83 10.11
C SER A 979 0.39 9.19 10.32
N SER A 980 0.42 8.05 11.02
CA SER A 980 1.60 7.21 11.02
C SER A 980 1.95 6.78 9.61
N VAL A 981 3.21 6.45 9.39
CA VAL A 981 3.73 5.94 8.13
C VAL A 981 3.30 4.47 7.96
N ASN A 982 2.80 4.14 6.78
CA ASN A 982 2.52 2.75 6.39
C ASN A 982 3.76 2.05 5.83
N ILE A 983 3.75 0.71 5.76
CA ILE A 983 4.90 -0.05 5.24
C ILE A 983 5.28 0.36 3.80
N ASP A 984 4.29 0.68 2.97
CA ASP A 984 4.50 1.11 1.58
C ASP A 984 5.25 2.44 1.49
N GLU A 985 4.97 3.36 2.42
CA GLU A 985 5.64 4.66 2.50
C GLU A 985 7.07 4.50 3.05
N MET A 986 7.30 3.60 4.01
CA MET A 986 8.65 3.22 4.45
C MET A 986 9.46 2.49 3.36
N GLN A 987 8.80 1.81 2.43
CA GLN A 987 9.51 1.20 1.30
C GLN A 987 10.03 2.25 0.32
N LYS A 988 9.29 3.36 0.12
CA LYS A 988 9.68 4.49 -0.75
C LYS A 988 10.94 5.21 -0.27
N THR A 989 11.16 5.32 1.05
CA THR A 989 12.18 6.23 1.62
C THR A 989 13.64 5.75 1.56
N ASP A 990 13.90 4.52 1.14
CA ASP A 990 15.27 4.00 0.93
C ASP A 990 15.66 3.94 -0.55
N LEU A 991 14.90 4.58 -1.45
CA LEU A 991 15.25 4.65 -2.86
C LEU A 991 16.43 5.60 -3.05
N GLN A 992 17.59 4.97 -3.24
CA GLN A 992 18.77 5.42 -3.97
C GLN A 992 18.54 6.76 -4.68
N THR A 993 19.34 7.76 -4.30
CA THR A 993 19.34 9.10 -4.90
C THR A 993 19.38 9.00 -6.43
N GLU A 994 18.84 9.98 -7.14
CA GLU A 994 18.88 10.05 -8.62
C GLU A 994 20.29 9.78 -9.20
N SER A 995 21.34 10.13 -8.43
CA SER A 995 22.73 9.84 -8.71
C SER A 995 23.08 8.34 -8.73
N GLU A 996 22.51 7.53 -7.82
CA GLU A 996 22.69 6.07 -7.80
C GLU A 996 22.06 5.38 -9.01
N LEU A 997 21.04 5.99 -9.62
CA LEU A 997 20.37 5.47 -10.82
C LEU A 997 21.06 5.90 -12.12
N ASN A 998 21.67 7.09 -12.13
CA ASN A 998 22.46 7.63 -13.24
C ASN A 998 23.98 7.45 -13.04
N TRP A 999 24.40 6.43 -12.30
CA TRP A 999 25.81 6.21 -11.95
C TRP A 999 26.73 6.19 -13.19
N SER A 1000 26.25 5.68 -14.32
CA SER A 1000 27.02 5.62 -15.58
C SER A 1000 27.34 7.00 -16.14
N LYS A 1001 26.51 8.01 -15.83
CA LYS A 1001 26.78 9.41 -16.15
C LYS A 1001 27.73 10.07 -15.16
N ARG A 1002 28.19 9.38 -14.11
CA ARG A 1002 29.05 9.97 -13.06
C ARG A 1002 30.45 9.37 -13.02
N ILE A 1003 30.73 8.40 -13.89
CA ILE A 1003 32.05 7.75 -13.99
C ILE A 1003 32.86 8.35 -15.13
N HIS A 1004 34.17 8.37 -14.95
CA HIS A 1004 35.11 8.99 -15.88
C HIS A 1004 36.14 7.99 -16.37
N HIS A 1005 36.88 7.35 -15.45
CA HIS A 1005 37.96 6.43 -15.78
C HIS A 1005 38.08 5.35 -14.71
N ILE A 1006 38.39 4.12 -15.12
CA ILE A 1006 38.74 3.03 -14.22
C ILE A 1006 40.16 2.52 -14.49
N TYR A 1007 40.92 2.27 -13.43
CA TYR A 1007 42.28 1.74 -13.46
C TYR A 1007 42.38 0.45 -12.64
N PHE A 1008 43.12 -0.52 -13.16
CA PHE A 1008 43.48 -1.75 -12.45
C PHE A 1008 44.96 -1.75 -12.12
N ILE A 1009 45.26 -1.79 -10.82
CA ILE A 1009 46.59 -1.54 -10.29
C ILE A 1009 47.04 -2.76 -9.49
N MET A 1010 48.22 -3.27 -9.78
CA MET A 1010 48.86 -4.30 -8.96
C MET A 1010 49.47 -3.72 -7.68
N PRO A 1011 49.78 -4.54 -6.65
CA PRO A 1011 50.29 -4.05 -5.37
C PRO A 1011 51.64 -3.33 -5.50
N ASN A 1012 52.39 -3.61 -6.57
CA ASN A 1012 53.64 -2.95 -6.92
C ASN A 1012 53.47 -1.63 -7.70
N GLY A 1013 52.23 -1.16 -7.89
CA GLY A 1013 51.90 0.11 -8.54
C GLY A 1013 51.85 0.05 -10.07
N VAL A 1014 51.95 -1.13 -10.69
CA VAL A 1014 51.83 -1.29 -12.16
C VAL A 1014 50.35 -1.32 -12.57
N SER A 1015 49.98 -0.48 -13.55
CA SER A 1015 48.66 -0.55 -14.20
C SER A 1015 48.61 -1.73 -15.17
N ILE A 1016 47.66 -2.63 -15.00
CA ILE A 1016 47.47 -3.81 -15.88
C ILE A 1016 46.33 -3.62 -16.88
N TYR A 1017 45.43 -2.66 -16.62
CA TYR A 1017 44.34 -2.29 -17.50
C TYR A 1017 43.78 -0.92 -17.09
N ASP A 1018 43.32 -0.15 -18.06
CA ASP A 1018 42.54 1.05 -17.83
C ASP A 1018 41.47 1.23 -18.91
N HIS A 1019 40.43 2.00 -18.58
CA HIS A 1019 39.36 2.31 -19.51
C HIS A 1019 38.71 3.65 -19.19
N SER A 1020 38.65 4.53 -20.18
CA SER A 1020 37.95 5.81 -20.10
C SER A 1020 36.51 5.69 -20.59
N PHE A 1021 35.57 6.09 -19.74
CA PHE A 1021 34.13 6.14 -20.04
C PHE A 1021 33.72 7.46 -20.71
N ARG A 1022 34.61 8.47 -20.72
CA ARG A 1022 34.39 9.79 -21.34
C ARG A 1022 35.53 10.16 -22.27
N VAL A 1023 35.29 11.08 -23.19
CA VAL A 1023 36.32 11.64 -24.07
C VAL A 1023 37.18 12.60 -23.25
N GLU A 1024 38.20 12.08 -22.57
CA GLU A 1024 39.16 12.85 -21.76
C GLU A 1024 40.57 12.85 -22.38
N LYS A 1025 41.44 13.75 -21.92
CA LYS A 1025 42.83 13.88 -22.41
C LYS A 1025 43.65 12.65 -21.98
N ASP A 1026 44.53 12.17 -22.86
CA ASP A 1026 45.44 11.07 -22.60
C ASP A 1026 46.34 11.36 -21.38
N VAL A 1027 46.13 10.63 -20.30
CA VAL A 1027 47.01 10.60 -19.12
C VAL A 1027 47.67 9.22 -19.08
N GLU A 1028 48.98 9.17 -18.89
CA GLU A 1028 49.73 7.91 -18.87
C GLU A 1028 49.28 6.99 -17.71
N PRO A 1029 48.69 5.81 -17.98
CA PRO A 1029 48.07 4.98 -16.92
C PRO A 1029 49.05 4.50 -15.84
N GLN A 1030 50.32 4.30 -16.20
CA GLN A 1030 51.37 3.90 -15.26
C GLN A 1030 51.71 5.01 -14.25
N LEU A 1031 51.65 6.27 -14.68
CA LEU A 1031 51.89 7.42 -13.80
C LEU A 1031 50.78 7.54 -12.74
N VAL A 1032 49.53 7.33 -13.15
CA VAL A 1032 48.36 7.35 -12.24
C VAL A 1032 48.43 6.19 -11.24
N ALA A 1033 48.73 4.99 -11.71
CA ALA A 1033 48.85 3.79 -10.87
C ALA A 1033 49.99 3.91 -9.83
N GLY A 1034 51.16 4.38 -10.26
CA GLY A 1034 52.29 4.65 -9.37
C GLY A 1034 51.98 5.75 -8.36
N GLY A 1035 51.34 6.83 -8.79
CA GLY A 1035 50.91 7.94 -7.94
C GLY A 1035 49.92 7.53 -6.86
N LEU A 1036 48.85 6.81 -7.21
CA LEU A 1036 47.82 6.36 -6.26
C LEU A 1036 48.37 5.35 -5.24
N THR A 1037 49.29 4.49 -5.66
CA THR A 1037 49.98 3.54 -4.77
C THR A 1037 50.86 4.28 -3.78
N GLY A 1038 51.63 5.27 -4.25
CA GLY A 1038 52.47 6.12 -3.40
C GLY A 1038 51.66 6.95 -2.40
N ILE A 1039 50.57 7.59 -2.84
CA ILE A 1039 49.66 8.35 -1.97
C ILE A 1039 49.05 7.44 -0.90
N SER A 1040 48.59 6.25 -1.27
CA SER A 1040 48.01 5.30 -0.32
C SER A 1040 49.02 4.88 0.74
N ALA A 1041 50.25 4.54 0.34
CA ALA A 1041 51.32 4.17 1.25
C ALA A 1041 51.70 5.32 2.20
N LEU A 1042 51.82 6.55 1.67
CA LEU A 1042 52.17 7.73 2.47
C LEU A 1042 51.08 8.05 3.49
N ILE A 1043 49.80 8.01 3.11
CA ILE A 1043 48.68 8.25 4.04
C ILE A 1043 48.65 7.18 5.14
N GLN A 1044 48.88 5.91 4.80
CA GLN A 1044 48.93 4.83 5.78
C GLN A 1044 50.08 5.01 6.78
N GLU A 1045 51.27 5.39 6.29
CA GLU A 1045 52.45 5.64 7.13
C GLU A 1045 52.23 6.83 8.08
N VAL A 1046 51.70 7.94 7.55
CA VAL A 1046 51.42 9.15 8.34
C VAL A 1046 50.33 8.91 9.40
N THR A 1047 49.30 8.14 9.06
CA THR A 1047 48.16 7.88 9.97
C THR A 1047 48.39 6.69 10.91
N LYS A 1048 49.47 5.92 10.72
CA LYS A 1048 49.73 4.63 11.39
C LYS A 1048 48.54 3.66 11.31
N SER A 1049 47.74 3.76 10.25
CA SER A 1049 46.52 2.97 10.10
C SER A 1049 46.79 1.65 9.38
N GLN A 1050 46.23 0.56 9.91
CA GLN A 1050 46.25 -0.75 9.23
C GLN A 1050 45.22 -0.85 8.10
N THR A 1051 44.30 0.12 7.97
CA THR A 1051 43.26 0.11 6.92
C THR A 1051 43.77 0.80 5.66
N LYS A 1052 43.54 0.18 4.49
CA LYS A 1052 43.86 0.79 3.19
C LYS A 1052 42.93 1.96 2.86
N VAL A 1053 43.47 2.96 2.15
CA VAL A 1053 42.74 4.16 1.72
C VAL A 1053 41.65 3.74 0.73
N LYS A 1054 40.40 4.11 1.02
CA LYS A 1054 39.25 3.74 0.17
C LYS A 1054 38.74 4.87 -0.71
N ILE A 1055 39.01 6.13 -0.35
CA ILE A 1055 38.52 7.32 -1.05
C ILE A 1055 39.63 8.35 -1.04
N VAL A 1056 39.90 8.95 -2.20
CA VAL A 1056 40.62 10.21 -2.33
C VAL A 1056 39.64 11.22 -2.93
N GLU A 1057 39.49 12.38 -2.30
CA GLU A 1057 38.52 13.41 -2.69
C GLU A 1057 39.26 14.70 -3.06
N GLN A 1058 38.93 15.27 -4.22
CA GLN A 1058 39.46 16.54 -4.71
C GLN A 1058 38.31 17.35 -5.34
N GLU A 1059 37.80 18.34 -4.59
CA GLU A 1059 36.68 19.18 -4.98
C GLU A 1059 35.45 18.37 -5.45
N GLU A 1060 35.12 18.44 -6.75
CA GLU A 1060 33.95 17.77 -7.34
C GLU A 1060 34.25 16.34 -7.81
N MET A 1061 35.50 15.86 -7.68
CA MET A 1061 35.94 14.56 -8.18
C MET A 1061 36.44 13.65 -7.06
N LEU A 1062 36.06 12.38 -7.13
CA LEU A 1062 36.38 11.32 -6.20
C LEU A 1062 37.10 10.19 -6.91
N ILE A 1063 38.11 9.63 -6.24
CA ILE A 1063 38.76 8.38 -6.63
C ILE A 1063 38.36 7.32 -5.62
N LEU A 1064 37.48 6.39 -6.05
CA LEU A 1064 37.06 5.26 -5.25
C LEU A 1064 38.07 4.12 -5.43
N LEU A 1065 38.73 3.74 -4.34
CA LEU A 1065 39.64 2.61 -4.29
C LEU A 1065 38.91 1.41 -3.68
N GLU A 1066 38.93 0.28 -4.36
CA GLU A 1066 38.63 -1.02 -3.76
C GLU A 1066 39.78 -2.00 -3.95
N HIS A 1067 40.03 -2.79 -2.91
CA HIS A 1067 41.17 -3.67 -2.82
C HIS A 1067 40.72 -5.13 -2.84
N GLY A 1068 41.26 -5.90 -3.78
CA GLY A 1068 41.22 -7.35 -3.80
C GLY A 1068 42.46 -7.97 -3.16
N LYS A 1069 42.63 -9.27 -3.38
CA LYS A 1069 43.79 -10.04 -2.90
C LYS A 1069 45.04 -9.71 -3.73
N TYR A 1070 44.88 -9.59 -5.04
CA TYR A 1070 45.97 -9.40 -6.00
C TYR A 1070 45.95 -8.04 -6.69
N THR A 1071 44.83 -7.32 -6.65
CA THR A 1071 44.67 -6.06 -7.38
C THR A 1071 43.99 -4.98 -6.54
N THR A 1072 44.15 -3.73 -6.96
CA THR A 1072 43.37 -2.58 -6.50
C THR A 1072 42.75 -1.91 -7.70
N VAL A 1073 41.45 -1.65 -7.64
CA VAL A 1073 40.73 -0.94 -8.70
C VAL A 1073 40.45 0.49 -8.23
N ALA A 1074 40.85 1.45 -9.04
CA ALA A 1074 40.59 2.86 -8.82
C ALA A 1074 39.55 3.35 -9.84
N LEU A 1075 38.44 3.90 -9.37
CA LEU A 1075 37.40 4.50 -10.21
C LEU A 1075 37.31 6.00 -9.95
N ILE A 1076 37.51 6.79 -11.00
CA ILE A 1076 37.31 8.23 -10.98
C ILE A 1076 35.82 8.52 -11.24
N THR A 1077 35.19 9.27 -10.34
CA THR A 1077 33.75 9.56 -10.36
C THR A 1077 33.40 10.89 -9.68
N GLU A 1078 32.27 11.48 -10.05
CA GLU A 1078 31.74 12.71 -9.42
C GLU A 1078 31.12 12.43 -8.02
N GLU A 1079 30.72 11.18 -7.72
CA GLU A 1079 30.02 10.86 -6.45
C GLU A 1079 30.39 9.47 -5.89
N ASN A 1080 30.44 9.34 -4.56
CA ASN A 1080 30.67 8.06 -3.88
C ASN A 1080 29.37 7.27 -3.76
N LEU A 1081 29.00 6.57 -4.84
CA LEU A 1081 27.76 5.81 -4.94
C LEU A 1081 27.94 4.36 -4.47
N MET A 1082 26.95 3.83 -3.74
CA MET A 1082 26.92 2.44 -3.27
C MET A 1082 26.86 1.46 -4.45
N THR A 1083 26.19 1.82 -5.54
CA THR A 1083 26.14 1.03 -6.78
C THR A 1083 27.52 0.86 -7.39
N LEU A 1084 28.31 1.94 -7.47
CA LEU A 1084 29.70 1.88 -7.97
C LEU A 1084 30.58 1.01 -7.07
N ARG A 1085 30.47 1.16 -5.74
CA ARG A 1085 31.19 0.32 -4.77
C ARG A 1085 30.91 -1.17 -4.95
N ASN A 1086 29.65 -1.55 -5.13
CA ASN A 1086 29.28 -2.96 -5.33
C ASN A 1086 29.77 -3.49 -6.68
N LYS A 1087 29.70 -2.68 -7.74
CA LYS A 1087 30.23 -3.03 -9.06
C LYS A 1087 31.74 -3.24 -9.03
N LEU A 1088 32.50 -2.38 -8.34
CA LEU A 1088 33.95 -2.53 -8.19
C LEU A 1088 34.33 -3.81 -7.45
N LYS A 1089 33.61 -4.13 -6.36
CA LYS A 1089 33.84 -5.39 -5.63
C LYS A 1089 33.55 -6.62 -6.47
N GLN A 1090 32.44 -6.61 -7.21
CA GLN A 1090 32.10 -7.69 -8.12
C GLN A 1090 33.15 -7.82 -9.24
N LEU A 1091 33.57 -6.71 -9.81
CA LEU A 1091 34.56 -6.67 -10.87
C LEU A 1091 35.92 -7.22 -10.41
N ILE A 1092 36.37 -6.84 -9.21
CA ILE A 1092 37.59 -7.40 -8.59
C ILE A 1092 37.44 -8.91 -8.41
N GLN A 1093 36.32 -9.38 -7.84
CA GLN A 1093 36.09 -10.79 -7.58
C GLN A 1093 36.08 -11.60 -8.90
N ASP A 1094 35.30 -11.18 -9.89
CA ASP A 1094 35.18 -11.87 -11.18
C ASP A 1094 36.53 -11.96 -11.91
N ILE A 1095 37.40 -10.95 -11.76
CA ILE A 1095 38.73 -10.91 -12.40
C ILE A 1095 39.76 -11.74 -11.63
N GLU A 1096 39.80 -11.63 -10.31
CA GLU A 1096 40.74 -12.40 -9.48
C GLU A 1096 40.43 -13.90 -9.52
N ASP A 1097 39.15 -14.28 -9.59
CA ASP A 1097 38.74 -15.68 -9.77
C ASP A 1097 39.11 -16.21 -11.16
N PHE A 1098 39.02 -15.36 -12.20
CA PHE A 1098 39.33 -15.77 -13.57
C PHE A 1098 40.84 -15.87 -13.84
N TYR A 1099 41.65 -14.99 -13.24
CA TYR A 1099 43.10 -14.91 -13.46
C TYR A 1099 43.93 -15.39 -12.25
N GLN A 1100 43.36 -16.25 -11.41
CA GLN A 1100 43.98 -16.61 -10.14
C GLN A 1100 45.41 -17.19 -10.33
N GLU A 1101 45.58 -18.11 -11.28
CA GLU A 1101 46.87 -18.75 -11.58
C GLU A 1101 47.88 -17.76 -12.18
N GLU A 1102 47.41 -16.86 -13.06
CA GLU A 1102 48.22 -15.82 -13.70
C GLU A 1102 48.70 -14.76 -12.70
N PHE A 1103 47.90 -14.42 -11.68
CA PHE A 1103 48.33 -13.55 -10.59
C PHE A 1103 49.37 -14.21 -9.69
N GLU A 1104 49.25 -15.52 -9.43
CA GLU A 1104 50.18 -16.26 -8.56
C GLU A 1104 51.54 -16.52 -9.21
N THR A 1105 51.59 -16.62 -10.55
CA THR A 1105 52.81 -16.91 -11.32
C THR A 1105 53.33 -15.72 -12.14
N TYR A 1106 52.83 -14.51 -11.88
CA TYR A 1106 53.08 -13.34 -12.71
C TYR A 1106 54.58 -13.00 -12.87
N SER A 1107 55.06 -12.99 -14.11
CA SER A 1107 56.47 -12.77 -14.47
C SER A 1107 56.76 -11.45 -15.19
N GLY A 1108 55.78 -10.53 -15.27
CA GLY A 1108 55.94 -9.22 -15.89
C GLY A 1108 55.30 -9.04 -17.28
N ASN A 1109 54.66 -10.08 -17.83
CA ASN A 1109 53.98 -10.00 -19.14
C ASN A 1109 52.51 -9.53 -18.99
N LEU A 1110 52.21 -8.28 -19.36
CA LEU A 1110 50.87 -7.69 -19.25
C LEU A 1110 49.84 -8.25 -20.25
N SER A 1111 50.28 -8.87 -21.36
CA SER A 1111 49.37 -9.34 -22.43
C SER A 1111 48.41 -10.44 -21.97
N VAL A 1112 48.75 -11.15 -20.90
CA VAL A 1112 47.90 -12.20 -20.29
C VAL A 1112 46.58 -11.64 -19.77
N PHE A 1113 46.53 -10.36 -19.39
CA PHE A 1113 45.34 -9.69 -18.86
C PHE A 1113 44.44 -9.05 -19.93
N SER A 1114 44.66 -9.35 -21.21
CA SER A 1114 43.95 -8.74 -22.35
C SER A 1114 42.42 -8.87 -22.31
N LYS A 1115 41.85 -9.81 -21.56
CA LYS A 1115 40.38 -9.98 -21.45
C LYS A 1115 39.74 -9.14 -20.34
N ILE A 1116 40.48 -8.40 -19.51
CA ILE A 1116 39.91 -7.55 -18.44
C ILE A 1116 38.83 -6.61 -19.00
N GLY A 1117 39.04 -6.05 -20.19
CA GLY A 1117 38.05 -5.16 -20.83
C GLY A 1117 36.68 -5.79 -21.05
N LYS A 1118 36.57 -7.12 -21.25
CA LYS A 1118 35.28 -7.81 -21.37
C LYS A 1118 34.49 -7.79 -20.05
N PHE A 1119 35.18 -7.86 -18.92
CA PHE A 1119 34.55 -7.78 -17.60
C PHE A 1119 34.10 -6.35 -17.28
N VAL A 1120 34.92 -5.36 -17.64
CA VAL A 1120 34.55 -3.93 -17.51
C VAL A 1120 33.32 -3.61 -18.34
N GLN A 1121 33.29 -4.00 -19.61
CA GLN A 1121 32.12 -3.85 -20.49
C GLN A 1121 30.88 -4.54 -19.93
N LYS A 1122 31.01 -5.80 -19.47
CA LYS A 1122 29.91 -6.56 -18.85
C LYS A 1122 29.32 -5.87 -17.62
N ILE A 1123 30.14 -5.19 -16.81
CA ILE A 1123 29.72 -4.62 -15.52
C ILE A 1123 29.34 -3.12 -15.64
N PHE A 1124 29.96 -2.37 -16.55
CA PHE A 1124 29.85 -0.91 -16.63
C PHE A 1124 29.21 -0.37 -17.93
N GLU A 1125 29.07 -1.16 -19.00
CA GLU A 1125 28.55 -0.67 -20.31
C GLU A 1125 27.21 -1.32 -20.76
N THR A 1126 26.49 -2.06 -19.89
CA THR A 1126 25.21 -2.72 -20.22
C THR A 1126 23.95 -2.04 -19.72
#